data_AF-A0A4Q7IRH0-F1
#
_entry.id   AF-A0A4Q7IRH0-F1
#
_cell.length_a   1.000
_cell.length_b   1.000
_cell.length_c   1.000
_cell.angle_alpha   90.00
_cell.angle_beta   90.00
_cell.angle_gamma   90.00
#
_symmetry.space_group_name_H-M   'P 1'
#
loop_
_entity.id
_entity.type
_entity.pdbx_description
1 polymer ?
#
loop_
_entity_poly.entity_id
_entity_poly.type
_entity_poly.pdbx_seq_one_letter_code
_entity_poly.pdbx_strand_id
1 'polypeptide(L)'
;MENTGLTPYKELYDSKQPNTLSDSDSYPKPTWMLNKSVFDTTWVMGKTGHSLEGNQNLTQAISFARPISQNELLTDKINQPFLEDIRNSLLYLNTKGKITRAERSADILRTACHLTLHANELQAQKKQNPIRSLMEISFDHVIDYLQSFKVERNDFDKCLNIILERWNSKDEIDWDLLKKSVMLTTRQFESLKDKLVKYLENHQEGFRPELGYIAQYPNACVNEFNIDHDLAPKAKTISNEISKIHSLYTARPSQKHKFRHNVQKLLSSGFTIFDELIEPEKTPLMPVQIALHTLSSALHFVRTYGPSLREYLSSLSKEEKALIDSNGVKKLVENLRGYQRMAFESTPIPSPLNDLNITSWHHNSELELYKNDFSDGIPVAVAVRIYIAAIWILIASFSAARTTSLLTLRRSCFVQSPIDGLFDLILRIPKTTERWELEEVHRPIPDVVYDYGLEFAAFVCDIEERRGLVTSDKESYLFTRSLNSRSLTASTYRNETNQHQKVLSRDSLDDCLDTFFDWIESPLTNGKRWYARTHQFRRFFAVLYFNLTDGEGLDELSWFLGHANLDQTFHYAEVAPTDEWIEEAELTIARIGASLNKHINADDDISAIVDKARKTSNISTVIEPLVQKLISEHKEKYKQEVRFCKIDGKEVFFYFSGNKGD
;
A
#
# COMPACT_ATOMS: atom_id res chain seq x y z
N MET A 1 -6.29 -36.36 20.52
CA MET A 1 -5.77 -36.60 19.15
C MET A 1 -6.83 -37.37 18.39
N GLU A 2 -7.75 -36.65 17.76
CA GLU A 2 -8.68 -37.16 16.74
C GLU A 2 -8.72 -36.11 15.63
N ASN A 3 -8.69 -36.58 14.39
CA ASN A 3 -8.57 -35.83 13.15
C ASN A 3 -9.56 -34.66 13.07
N THR A 4 -9.06 -33.42 13.20
CA THR A 4 -9.72 -32.25 12.61
C THR A 4 -9.58 -32.37 11.09
N GLY A 5 -10.51 -33.08 10.46
CA GLY A 5 -10.60 -33.32 9.02
C GLY A 5 -10.85 -32.07 8.17
N LEU A 6 -10.11 -30.99 8.43
CA LEU A 6 -10.04 -29.80 7.61
C LEU A 6 -8.67 -29.78 6.93
N THR A 7 -8.54 -30.57 5.86
CA THR A 7 -7.61 -30.20 4.80
C THR A 7 -8.03 -28.81 4.31
N PRO A 8 -7.12 -27.83 4.20
CA PRO A 8 -7.45 -26.54 3.59
C PRO A 8 -7.88 -26.83 2.15
N TYR A 9 -9.19 -26.82 1.92
CA TYR A 9 -9.75 -27.03 0.60
C TYR A 9 -9.44 -25.77 -0.20
N LYS A 10 -8.30 -25.77 -0.90
CA LYS A 10 -8.15 -24.92 -2.09
C LYS A 10 -9.24 -25.38 -3.05
N GLU A 11 -10.32 -24.61 -3.17
CA GLU A 11 -11.16 -24.68 -4.36
C GLU A 11 -10.26 -24.32 -5.55
N LEU A 12 -9.65 -25.33 -6.15
CA LEU A 12 -9.18 -25.24 -7.51
C LEU A 12 -10.43 -24.98 -8.34
N TYR A 13 -10.52 -23.79 -8.93
CA TYR A 13 -11.47 -23.55 -9.99
C TYR A 13 -11.22 -24.62 -11.05
N ASP A 14 -12.14 -25.56 -11.20
CA ASP A 14 -12.01 -26.61 -12.19
C ASP A 14 -12.12 -25.96 -13.56
N SER A 15 -10.96 -25.72 -14.17
CA SER A 15 -10.82 -25.22 -15.54
C SER A 15 -11.55 -26.09 -16.59
N LYS A 16 -12.10 -27.24 -16.17
CA LYS A 16 -12.84 -28.18 -17.01
C LYS A 16 -14.36 -28.10 -16.94
N GLN A 17 -14.98 -27.14 -16.24
CA GLN A 17 -16.38 -26.82 -16.54
C GLN A 17 -16.43 -25.82 -17.71
N PRO A 18 -16.83 -26.26 -18.93
CA PRO A 18 -17.17 -25.32 -19.97
C PRO A 18 -18.48 -24.68 -19.53
N ASN A 19 -18.44 -23.40 -19.12
CA ASN A 19 -19.62 -22.58 -19.29
C ASN A 19 -19.90 -22.57 -20.80
N THR A 20 -20.82 -23.44 -21.23
CA THR A 20 -21.43 -23.37 -22.54
C THR A 20 -22.03 -21.97 -22.67
N LEU A 21 -21.33 -21.12 -23.43
CA LEU A 21 -21.87 -19.87 -23.92
C LEU A 21 -23.16 -20.23 -24.67
N SER A 22 -24.32 -19.93 -24.09
CA SER A 22 -25.56 -19.88 -24.87
C SER A 22 -25.39 -18.81 -25.94
N ASP A 23 -25.98 -19.03 -27.13
CA ASP A 23 -25.97 -18.15 -28.32
C ASP A 23 -26.60 -16.74 -28.10
N SER A 24 -26.61 -16.23 -26.87
CA SER A 24 -26.90 -14.84 -26.54
C SER A 24 -25.60 -14.13 -26.14
N ASP A 25 -25.22 -13.10 -26.90
CA ASP A 25 -24.03 -12.24 -26.74
C ASP A 25 -23.96 -11.49 -25.38
N SER A 26 -23.88 -12.21 -24.27
CA SER A 26 -23.91 -11.62 -22.94
C SER A 26 -23.01 -12.39 -21.97
N TYR A 27 -21.80 -11.88 -21.74
CA TYR A 27 -20.99 -12.31 -20.61
C TYR A 27 -21.74 -12.07 -19.29
N PRO A 28 -21.61 -12.96 -18.30
CA PRO A 28 -22.29 -12.79 -17.02
C PRO A 28 -21.79 -11.53 -16.32
N LYS A 29 -22.70 -10.84 -15.62
CA LYS A 29 -22.35 -9.70 -14.79
C LYS A 29 -21.33 -10.12 -13.72
N PRO A 30 -20.18 -9.44 -13.62
CA PRO A 30 -19.23 -9.70 -12.54
C PRO A 30 -19.86 -9.52 -11.16
N THR A 31 -19.49 -10.37 -10.20
CA THR A 31 -20.04 -10.32 -8.83
C THR A 31 -19.67 -9.05 -8.08
N TRP A 32 -18.55 -8.41 -8.44
CA TRP A 32 -18.11 -7.13 -7.89
C TRP A 32 -18.81 -5.90 -8.52
N MET A 33 -19.64 -6.09 -9.56
CA MET A 33 -20.34 -5.01 -10.26
C MET A 33 -21.76 -4.80 -9.70
N LEU A 34 -22.04 -3.57 -9.29
CA LEU A 34 -23.34 -3.16 -8.72
C LEU A 34 -24.39 -2.77 -9.78
N ASN A 35 -23.96 -2.49 -11.01
CA ASN A 35 -24.88 -2.16 -12.10
C ASN A 35 -25.94 -3.24 -12.32
N LYS A 36 -27.06 -2.82 -12.92
CA LYS A 36 -28.08 -3.73 -13.45
C LYS A 36 -27.64 -4.34 -14.78
N SER A 37 -26.87 -3.59 -15.59
CA SER A 37 -26.44 -3.98 -16.92
C SER A 37 -24.93 -3.86 -17.08
N VAL A 38 -24.32 -4.84 -17.75
CA VAL A 38 -22.90 -4.77 -18.15
C VAL A 38 -22.67 -3.79 -19.30
N PHE A 39 -23.73 -3.33 -19.95
CA PHE A 39 -23.64 -2.41 -21.09
C PHE A 39 -23.60 -0.93 -20.68
N ASP A 40 -23.77 -0.63 -19.40
CA ASP A 40 -23.70 0.73 -18.87
C ASP A 40 -22.34 1.38 -19.19
N THR A 41 -22.35 2.66 -19.55
CA THR A 41 -21.13 3.44 -19.87
C THR A 41 -20.31 3.80 -18.63
N THR A 42 -20.84 3.53 -17.44
CA THR A 42 -20.14 3.64 -16.17
C THR A 42 -20.46 2.43 -15.31
N TRP A 43 -19.44 1.67 -14.95
CA TRP A 43 -19.56 0.55 -14.02
C TRP A 43 -19.28 1.01 -12.59
N VAL A 44 -20.21 0.74 -11.68
CA VAL A 44 -20.09 0.95 -10.24
C VAL A 44 -19.64 -0.38 -9.62
N MET A 45 -18.49 -0.36 -8.96
CA MET A 45 -17.89 -1.52 -8.31
C MET A 45 -17.71 -1.28 -6.81
N GLY A 46 -17.73 -2.32 -6.00
CA GLY A 46 -17.32 -2.23 -4.59
C GLY A 46 -15.82 -1.94 -4.48
N LYS A 47 -15.41 -1.09 -3.51
CA LYS A 47 -13.98 -0.95 -3.19
C LYS A 47 -13.45 -2.26 -2.62
N THR A 48 -12.23 -2.63 -3.03
CA THR A 48 -11.55 -3.81 -2.50
C THR A 48 -11.41 -3.66 -0.99
N GLY A 49 -11.80 -4.68 -0.23
CA GLY A 49 -11.74 -4.61 1.23
C GLY A 49 -12.99 -4.13 1.94
N HIS A 50 -14.14 -4.07 1.27
CA HIS A 50 -15.41 -3.73 1.92
C HIS A 50 -16.53 -4.70 1.47
N SER A 51 -17.38 -5.13 2.42
CA SER A 51 -18.55 -5.96 2.10
C SER A 51 -19.54 -5.16 1.23
N LEU A 52 -20.06 -5.76 0.16
CA LEU A 52 -21.08 -5.14 -0.71
C LEU A 52 -22.43 -5.02 0.00
N GLU A 53 -22.72 -5.88 0.98
CA GLU A 53 -23.93 -5.81 1.80
C GLU A 53 -23.83 -4.59 2.73
N GLY A 54 -24.69 -3.60 2.52
CA GLY A 54 -24.81 -2.40 3.36
C GLY A 54 -23.92 -1.20 2.99
N ASN A 55 -22.88 -1.35 2.17
CA ASN A 55 -21.91 -0.28 1.88
C ASN A 55 -22.03 0.34 0.48
N GLN A 56 -23.24 0.73 0.04
CA GLN A 56 -23.45 1.41 -1.25
C GLN A 56 -22.65 2.71 -1.40
N ASN A 57 -22.20 3.30 -0.28
CA ASN A 57 -21.39 4.52 -0.21
C ASN A 57 -19.88 4.30 -0.41
N LEU A 58 -19.40 3.04 -0.44
CA LEU A 58 -17.98 2.68 -0.62
C LEU A 58 -17.76 2.04 -1.99
N THR A 59 -18.24 2.72 -3.01
CA THR A 59 -18.15 2.30 -4.40
C THR A 59 -17.07 3.08 -5.15
N GLN A 60 -16.62 2.51 -6.26
CA GLN A 60 -15.75 3.16 -7.23
C GLN A 60 -16.41 3.08 -8.60
N ALA A 61 -16.33 4.16 -9.37
CA ALA A 61 -16.86 4.21 -10.72
C ALA A 61 -15.75 3.99 -11.75
N ILE A 62 -15.98 3.08 -12.69
CA ILE A 62 -15.20 2.89 -13.91
C ILE A 62 -16.02 3.51 -15.05
N SER A 63 -15.65 4.73 -15.46
CA SER A 63 -16.26 5.35 -16.64
C SER A 63 -15.53 4.94 -17.92
N PHE A 64 -16.31 4.54 -18.93
CA PHE A 64 -15.84 4.33 -20.30
C PHE A 64 -15.75 5.63 -21.10
N ALA A 65 -16.29 6.76 -20.60
CA ALA A 65 -16.20 8.06 -21.23
C ALA A 65 -14.76 8.64 -21.06
N ARG A 66 -13.80 8.03 -21.76
CA ARG A 66 -12.38 8.35 -21.71
C ARG A 66 -11.87 8.81 -23.06
N PRO A 67 -10.96 9.79 -23.11
CA PRO A 67 -10.39 10.27 -24.36
C PRO A 67 -9.56 9.18 -25.03
N ILE A 68 -9.77 9.00 -26.33
CA ILE A 68 -8.97 8.08 -27.18
C ILE A 68 -8.43 8.77 -28.44
N SER A 69 -8.85 10.01 -28.69
CA SER A 69 -8.33 10.90 -29.73
C SER A 69 -8.64 12.35 -29.34
N GLN A 70 -8.15 13.32 -30.12
CA GLN A 70 -8.40 14.73 -29.87
C GLN A 70 -9.92 15.03 -29.97
N ASN A 71 -10.51 15.46 -28.85
CA ASN A 71 -11.94 15.76 -28.70
C ASN A 71 -12.89 14.57 -28.93
N GLU A 72 -12.42 13.33 -28.79
CA GLU A 72 -13.24 12.13 -28.96
C GLU A 72 -13.11 11.20 -27.75
N LEU A 73 -14.26 10.67 -27.31
CA LEU A 73 -14.38 9.71 -26.23
C LEU A 73 -14.60 8.31 -26.77
N LEU A 74 -14.18 7.30 -26.00
CA LEU A 74 -14.45 5.89 -26.29
C LEU A 74 -15.96 5.59 -26.39
N THR A 75 -16.80 6.33 -25.68
CA THR A 75 -18.26 6.20 -25.71
C THR A 75 -18.93 6.85 -26.92
N ASP A 76 -18.19 7.58 -27.76
CA ASP A 76 -18.76 8.19 -28.95
C ASP A 76 -19.15 7.13 -29.97
N LYS A 77 -20.23 7.39 -30.72
CA LYS A 77 -20.82 6.42 -31.66
C LYS A 77 -19.82 5.89 -32.70
N ILE A 78 -18.87 6.74 -33.12
CA ILE A 78 -17.82 6.36 -34.08
C ILE A 78 -16.85 5.30 -33.52
N ASN A 79 -16.73 5.21 -32.19
CA ASN A 79 -15.82 4.31 -31.47
C ASN A 79 -16.54 3.08 -30.90
N GLN A 80 -17.81 2.86 -31.27
CA GLN A 80 -18.62 1.75 -30.78
C GLN A 80 -17.95 0.37 -30.92
N PRO A 81 -17.33 0.00 -32.07
CA PRO A 81 -16.66 -1.29 -32.19
C PRO A 81 -15.53 -1.47 -31.16
N PHE A 82 -14.81 -0.40 -30.87
CA PHE A 82 -13.70 -0.41 -29.93
C PHE A 82 -14.18 -0.51 -28.48
N LEU A 83 -15.23 0.23 -28.12
CA LEU A 83 -15.88 0.14 -26.82
C LEU A 83 -16.40 -1.28 -26.56
N GLU A 84 -17.08 -1.88 -27.54
CA GLU A 84 -17.58 -3.25 -27.45
C GLU A 84 -16.45 -4.26 -27.21
N ASP A 85 -15.36 -4.16 -27.97
CA ASP A 85 -14.22 -5.06 -27.83
C ASP A 85 -13.51 -4.92 -26.47
N ILE A 86 -13.31 -3.69 -25.97
CA ILE A 86 -12.73 -3.49 -24.63
C ILE A 86 -13.66 -4.04 -23.56
N ARG A 87 -14.95 -3.71 -23.61
CA ARG A 87 -15.94 -4.17 -22.63
C ARG A 87 -16.02 -5.70 -22.59
N ASN A 88 -16.11 -6.33 -23.75
CA ASN A 88 -16.12 -7.79 -23.86
C ASN A 88 -14.82 -8.39 -23.35
N SER A 89 -13.68 -7.73 -23.59
CA SER A 89 -12.38 -8.19 -23.07
C SER A 89 -12.36 -8.22 -21.55
N LEU A 90 -12.83 -7.16 -20.89
CA LEU A 90 -12.89 -7.09 -19.43
C LEU A 90 -13.82 -8.18 -18.84
N LEU A 91 -14.99 -8.35 -19.44
CA LEU A 91 -15.95 -9.37 -19.00
C LEU A 91 -15.41 -10.78 -19.21
N TYR A 92 -14.79 -11.06 -20.36
CA TYR A 92 -14.15 -12.34 -20.66
C TYR A 92 -13.04 -12.68 -19.66
N LEU A 93 -12.13 -11.74 -19.38
CA LEU A 93 -11.05 -11.94 -18.43
C LEU A 93 -11.59 -12.23 -17.02
N ASN A 94 -12.67 -11.55 -16.62
CA ASN A 94 -13.35 -11.85 -15.36
C ASN A 94 -13.96 -13.26 -15.35
N THR A 95 -14.70 -13.66 -16.40
CA THR A 95 -15.28 -15.01 -16.51
C THR A 95 -14.23 -16.11 -16.51
N LYS A 96 -13.01 -15.84 -16.99
CA LYS A 96 -11.88 -16.77 -16.98
C LYS A 96 -11.03 -16.72 -15.70
N GLY A 97 -11.42 -15.94 -14.69
CA GLY A 97 -10.66 -15.77 -13.46
C GLY A 97 -9.30 -15.08 -13.64
N LYS A 98 -9.09 -14.37 -14.76
CA LYS A 98 -7.85 -13.61 -15.04
C LYS A 98 -7.87 -12.20 -14.47
N ILE A 99 -9.05 -11.71 -14.09
CA ILE A 99 -9.23 -10.50 -13.29
C ILE A 99 -9.72 -10.93 -11.91
N THR A 100 -8.86 -10.72 -10.93
CA THR A 100 -9.07 -11.14 -9.53
C THR A 100 -9.52 -9.97 -8.65
N ARG A 101 -9.26 -8.74 -9.12
CA ARG A 101 -9.62 -7.48 -8.46
C ARG A 101 -10.35 -6.58 -9.43
N ALA A 102 -11.47 -5.98 -9.00
CA ALA A 102 -12.24 -5.06 -9.82
C ALA A 102 -11.41 -3.84 -10.31
N GLU A 103 -10.46 -3.38 -9.49
CA GLU A 103 -9.53 -2.29 -9.84
C GLU A 103 -8.67 -2.62 -11.07
N ARG A 104 -8.32 -3.91 -11.27
CA ARG A 104 -7.55 -4.35 -12.42
C ARG A 104 -8.33 -4.14 -13.73
N SER A 105 -9.66 -4.25 -13.72
CA SER A 105 -10.49 -3.90 -14.88
C SER A 105 -10.34 -2.41 -15.23
N ALA A 106 -10.35 -1.55 -14.21
CA ALA A 106 -10.18 -0.11 -14.38
C ALA A 106 -8.78 0.25 -14.91
N ASP A 107 -7.75 -0.47 -14.47
CA ASP A 107 -6.37 -0.31 -14.96
C ASP A 107 -6.22 -0.74 -16.42
N ILE A 108 -6.77 -1.90 -16.80
CA ILE A 108 -6.72 -2.39 -18.19
C ILE A 108 -7.44 -1.42 -19.13
N LEU A 109 -8.65 -0.95 -18.74
CA LEU A 109 -9.39 0.07 -19.50
C LEU A 109 -8.56 1.35 -19.67
N ARG A 110 -7.97 1.86 -18.57
CA ARG A 110 -7.14 3.08 -18.58
C ARG A 110 -5.95 2.93 -19.52
N THR A 111 -5.21 1.84 -19.40
CA THR A 111 -4.06 1.56 -20.27
C THR A 111 -4.47 1.43 -21.73
N ALA A 112 -5.60 0.77 -22.03
CA ALA A 112 -6.11 0.68 -23.40
C ALA A 112 -6.44 2.06 -23.98
N CYS A 113 -7.14 2.91 -23.22
CA CYS A 113 -7.44 4.28 -23.65
C CYS A 113 -6.17 5.14 -23.82
N HIS A 114 -5.21 5.06 -22.88
CA HIS A 114 -3.97 5.82 -22.96
C HIS A 114 -3.10 5.38 -24.14
N LEU A 115 -3.00 4.07 -24.40
CA LEU A 115 -2.32 3.51 -25.56
C LEU A 115 -2.94 4.05 -26.85
N THR A 116 -4.26 3.99 -26.98
CA THR A 116 -4.92 4.48 -28.20
C THR A 116 -4.85 5.98 -28.36
N LEU A 117 -4.99 6.75 -27.27
CA LEU A 117 -4.83 8.21 -27.31
C LEU A 117 -3.43 8.58 -27.79
N HIS A 118 -2.39 7.97 -27.21
CA HIS A 118 -1.01 8.18 -27.61
C HIS A 118 -0.78 7.81 -29.08
N ALA A 119 -1.27 6.64 -29.51
CA ALA A 119 -1.16 6.21 -30.89
C ALA A 119 -1.88 7.16 -31.87
N ASN A 120 -3.06 7.66 -31.51
CA ASN A 120 -3.81 8.61 -32.34
C ASN A 120 -3.18 9.99 -32.41
N GLU A 121 -2.50 10.45 -31.35
CA GLU A 121 -1.68 11.66 -31.39
C GLU A 121 -0.52 11.50 -32.39
N LEU A 122 0.14 10.34 -32.42
CA LEU A 122 1.18 10.03 -33.40
C LEU A 122 0.63 9.92 -34.83
N GLN A 123 -0.54 9.29 -35.01
CA GLN A 123 -1.22 9.22 -36.31
C GLN A 123 -1.54 10.63 -36.81
N ALA A 124 -2.05 11.51 -35.95
CA ALA A 124 -2.36 12.90 -36.29
C ALA A 124 -1.12 13.69 -36.72
N GLN A 125 0.01 13.52 -36.01
CA GLN A 125 1.30 14.10 -36.40
C GLN A 125 1.75 13.62 -37.79
N LYS A 126 1.50 12.34 -38.11
CA LYS A 126 1.78 11.73 -39.41
C LYS A 126 0.69 11.99 -40.46
N LYS A 127 -0.37 12.74 -40.14
CA LYS A 127 -1.56 12.97 -40.98
C LYS A 127 -2.25 11.69 -41.45
N GLN A 128 -2.28 10.68 -40.59
CA GLN A 128 -2.90 9.37 -40.81
C GLN A 128 -4.27 9.30 -40.11
N ASN A 129 -5.07 8.32 -40.52
CA ASN A 129 -6.40 8.11 -39.94
C ASN A 129 -6.30 7.65 -38.47
N PRO A 130 -7.19 8.14 -37.59
CA PRO A 130 -7.25 7.64 -36.22
C PRO A 130 -7.62 6.15 -36.17
N ILE A 131 -7.02 5.44 -35.23
CA ILE A 131 -7.31 4.06 -34.85
C ILE A 131 -8.71 3.98 -34.24
N ARG A 132 -9.53 3.10 -34.80
CA ARG A 132 -10.94 2.87 -34.42
C ARG A 132 -11.23 1.47 -33.92
N SER A 133 -10.24 0.60 -33.85
CA SER A 133 -10.40 -0.77 -33.34
C SER A 133 -9.10 -1.31 -32.72
N LEU A 134 -9.21 -2.33 -31.86
CA LEU A 134 -8.05 -3.02 -31.29
C LEU A 134 -7.13 -3.65 -32.34
N MET A 135 -7.68 -4.00 -33.52
CA MET A 135 -6.94 -4.61 -34.62
C MET A 135 -5.99 -3.63 -35.33
N GLU A 136 -6.32 -2.35 -35.31
CA GLU A 136 -5.56 -1.27 -35.97
C GLU A 136 -4.37 -0.78 -35.13
N ILE A 137 -4.28 -1.18 -33.87
CA ILE A 137 -3.10 -0.90 -33.05
C ILE A 137 -1.94 -1.73 -33.60
N SER A 138 -0.91 -1.09 -34.14
CA SER A 138 0.32 -1.73 -34.62
C SER A 138 1.26 -2.07 -33.45
N PHE A 139 2.30 -2.85 -33.72
CA PHE A 139 3.31 -3.15 -32.71
C PHE A 139 4.12 -1.89 -32.37
N ASP A 140 4.44 -1.07 -33.37
CA ASP A 140 5.14 0.21 -33.18
C ASP A 140 4.38 1.13 -32.22
N HIS A 141 3.05 1.22 -32.33
CA HIS A 141 2.24 1.98 -31.37
C HIS A 141 2.38 1.49 -29.93
N VAL A 142 2.55 0.18 -29.73
CA VAL A 142 2.77 -0.40 -28.40
C VAL A 142 4.16 -0.03 -27.89
N ILE A 143 5.18 -0.08 -28.76
CA ILE A 143 6.56 0.30 -28.41
C ILE A 143 6.65 1.78 -28.06
N ASP A 144 6.15 2.66 -28.93
CA ASP A 144 6.12 4.11 -28.71
C ASP A 144 5.39 4.46 -27.40
N TYR A 145 4.24 3.81 -27.13
CA TYR A 145 3.52 3.99 -25.87
C TYR A 145 4.34 3.57 -24.67
N LEU A 146 5.06 2.44 -24.71
CA LEU A 146 5.92 2.05 -23.60
C LEU A 146 7.08 3.03 -23.45
N GLN A 147 7.71 3.47 -24.54
CA GLN A 147 8.79 4.46 -24.53
C GLN A 147 8.36 5.81 -23.97
N SER A 148 7.07 6.17 -24.03
CA SER A 148 6.54 7.41 -23.45
C SER A 148 6.70 7.55 -21.92
N PHE A 149 7.12 6.49 -21.23
CA PHE A 149 7.43 6.52 -19.80
C PHE A 149 8.86 7.01 -19.50
N LYS A 150 9.75 7.03 -20.49
CA LYS A 150 11.07 7.67 -20.39
C LYS A 150 10.91 9.17 -20.62
N VAL A 151 11.66 9.97 -19.86
CA VAL A 151 11.71 11.43 -20.03
C VAL A 151 13.06 11.81 -20.60
N GLU A 152 13.06 12.54 -21.72
CA GLU A 152 14.28 13.05 -22.32
C GLU A 152 14.78 14.28 -21.55
N ARG A 153 16.09 14.31 -21.25
CA ARG A 153 16.71 15.36 -20.44
C ARG A 153 16.48 16.76 -21.00
N ASN A 154 16.54 16.90 -22.31
CA ASN A 154 16.33 18.18 -22.99
C ASN A 154 14.90 18.75 -22.77
N ASP A 155 13.87 17.90 -22.84
CA ASP A 155 12.49 18.32 -22.59
C ASP A 155 12.27 18.66 -21.11
N PHE A 156 12.93 17.91 -20.22
CA PHE A 156 12.94 18.18 -18.79
C PHE A 156 13.55 19.55 -18.46
N ASP A 157 14.80 19.79 -18.87
CA ASP A 157 15.52 21.03 -18.57
C ASP A 157 14.80 22.24 -19.16
N LYS A 158 14.27 22.11 -20.39
CA LYS A 158 13.49 23.17 -21.03
C LYS A 158 12.24 23.53 -20.21
N CYS A 159 11.46 22.54 -19.78
CA CYS A 159 10.26 22.80 -18.99
C CYS A 159 10.59 23.31 -17.59
N LEU A 160 11.64 22.77 -16.96
CA LEU A 160 12.09 23.21 -15.65
C LEU A 160 12.49 24.69 -15.67
N ASN A 161 13.25 25.13 -16.67
CA ASN A 161 13.64 26.54 -16.82
C ASN A 161 12.40 27.44 -16.96
N ILE A 162 11.43 27.05 -17.80
CA ILE A 162 10.18 27.80 -17.95
C ILE A 162 9.44 27.89 -16.61
N ILE A 163 9.43 26.80 -15.82
CA ILE A 163 8.76 26.78 -14.52
C ILE A 163 9.42 27.76 -13.56
N LEU A 164 10.74 27.65 -13.38
CA LEU A 164 11.51 28.46 -12.43
C LEU A 164 11.52 29.95 -12.81
N GLU A 165 11.35 30.29 -14.09
CA GLU A 165 11.24 31.69 -14.54
C GLU A 165 9.86 32.32 -14.29
N ARG A 166 8.79 31.52 -14.18
CA ARG A 166 7.41 32.01 -14.28
C ARG A 166 6.57 31.81 -13.03
N TRP A 167 6.85 30.77 -12.25
CA TRP A 167 6.02 30.38 -11.10
C TRP A 167 6.87 30.16 -9.86
N ASN A 168 6.30 30.43 -8.70
CA ASN A 168 6.98 30.24 -7.41
C ASN A 168 6.40 29.09 -6.59
N SER A 169 5.24 28.56 -7.00
CA SER A 169 4.59 27.44 -6.34
C SER A 169 4.02 26.44 -7.36
N LYS A 170 3.78 25.22 -6.88
CA LYS A 170 3.25 24.11 -7.69
C LYS A 170 1.83 24.37 -8.21
N ASP A 171 1.00 25.03 -7.41
CA ASP A 171 -0.41 25.26 -7.71
C ASP A 171 -0.61 26.36 -8.76
N GLU A 172 0.38 27.22 -8.96
CA GLU A 172 0.39 28.27 -9.98
C GLU A 172 0.75 27.74 -11.39
N ILE A 173 1.35 26.55 -11.49
CA ILE A 173 1.88 26.04 -12.75
C ILE A 173 0.76 25.81 -13.76
N ASP A 174 0.80 26.54 -14.88
CA ASP A 174 -0.06 26.29 -16.04
C ASP A 174 0.50 25.13 -16.88
N TRP A 175 0.06 23.92 -16.53
CA TRP A 175 0.46 22.69 -17.22
C TRP A 175 0.00 22.65 -18.69
N ASP A 176 -1.09 23.30 -19.05
CA ASP A 176 -1.58 23.33 -20.44
C ASP A 176 -0.71 24.23 -21.31
N LEU A 177 -0.26 25.36 -20.77
CA LEU A 177 0.73 26.22 -21.42
C LEU A 177 2.05 25.49 -21.61
N LEU A 178 2.56 24.82 -20.57
CA LEU A 178 3.79 24.04 -20.66
C LEU A 178 3.69 22.94 -21.71
N LYS A 179 2.57 22.21 -21.74
CA LYS A 179 2.34 21.17 -22.75
C LYS A 179 2.39 21.71 -24.17
N LYS A 180 1.86 22.91 -24.42
CA LYS A 180 1.93 23.57 -25.75
C LYS A 180 3.34 24.01 -26.13
N SER A 181 4.23 24.20 -25.17
CA SER A 181 5.62 24.61 -25.40
C SER A 181 6.54 23.47 -25.87
N VAL A 182 6.08 22.22 -25.73
CA VAL A 182 6.80 20.99 -26.11
C VAL A 182 5.97 20.17 -27.10
N MET A 183 6.63 19.51 -28.04
CA MET A 183 5.96 18.70 -29.08
C MET A 183 5.76 17.26 -28.62
N LEU A 184 5.23 17.09 -27.41
CA LEU A 184 5.02 15.78 -26.77
C LEU A 184 3.57 15.34 -26.86
N THR A 185 3.38 14.02 -26.96
CA THR A 185 2.06 13.40 -26.76
C THR A 185 1.57 13.61 -25.32
N THR A 186 0.26 13.47 -25.08
CA THR A 186 -0.31 13.59 -23.73
C THR A 186 0.35 12.64 -22.75
N ARG A 187 0.63 11.40 -23.16
CA ARG A 187 1.23 10.39 -22.29
C ARG A 187 2.71 10.70 -21.95
N GLN A 188 3.49 11.17 -22.93
CA GLN A 188 4.87 11.63 -22.70
C GLN A 188 4.90 12.83 -21.73
N PHE A 189 4.02 13.81 -21.96
CA PHE A 189 3.94 14.99 -21.10
C PHE A 189 3.57 14.65 -19.65
N GLU A 190 2.68 13.69 -19.43
CA GLU A 190 2.33 13.23 -18.09
C GLU A 190 3.51 12.56 -17.36
N SER A 191 4.38 11.84 -18.08
CA SER A 191 5.61 11.29 -17.50
C SER A 191 6.59 12.42 -17.14
N LEU A 192 6.77 13.40 -18.04
CA LEU A 192 7.57 14.60 -17.79
C LEU A 192 7.07 15.39 -16.57
N LYS A 193 5.76 15.64 -16.50
CA LYS A 193 5.10 16.33 -15.40
C LYS A 193 5.36 15.66 -14.05
N ASP A 194 5.22 14.33 -13.97
CA ASP A 194 5.50 13.57 -12.73
C ASP A 194 6.95 13.74 -12.27
N LYS A 195 7.92 13.69 -13.19
CA LYS A 195 9.34 13.88 -12.86
C LYS A 195 9.63 15.33 -12.44
N LEU A 196 9.07 16.33 -13.13
CA LEU A 196 9.23 17.75 -12.79
C LEU A 196 8.70 18.06 -11.39
N VAL A 197 7.49 17.57 -11.08
CA VAL A 197 6.89 17.77 -9.75
C VAL A 197 7.78 17.17 -8.66
N LYS A 198 8.28 15.94 -8.84
CA LYS A 198 9.18 15.32 -7.88
C LYS A 198 10.49 16.08 -7.70
N TYR A 199 11.09 16.55 -8.80
CA TYR A 199 12.30 17.35 -8.74
C TYR A 199 12.08 18.65 -7.95
N LEU A 200 11.01 19.40 -8.28
CA LEU A 200 10.67 20.66 -7.64
C LEU A 200 10.39 20.48 -6.14
N GLU A 201 9.61 19.47 -5.76
CA GLU A 201 9.32 19.17 -4.34
C GLU A 201 10.58 18.83 -3.54
N ASN A 202 11.57 18.18 -4.16
CA ASN A 202 12.82 17.81 -3.49
C ASN A 202 13.81 19.00 -3.40
N HIS A 203 13.86 19.85 -4.42
CA HIS A 203 14.96 20.83 -4.59
C HIS A 203 14.54 22.30 -4.42
N GLN A 204 13.24 22.61 -4.43
CA GLN A 204 12.75 24.00 -4.41
C GLN A 204 11.77 24.19 -3.25
N GLU A 205 12.12 25.03 -2.28
CA GLU A 205 11.33 25.22 -1.07
C GLU A 205 9.90 25.71 -1.37
N GLY A 206 9.72 26.65 -2.30
CA GLY A 206 8.41 27.19 -2.69
C GLY A 206 7.47 26.18 -3.38
N PHE A 207 7.97 25.00 -3.78
CA PHE A 207 7.19 23.97 -4.46
C PHE A 207 6.88 22.77 -3.57
N ARG A 208 7.31 22.78 -2.31
CA ARG A 208 6.94 21.74 -1.34
C ARG A 208 5.43 21.81 -1.06
N PRO A 209 4.75 20.67 -0.88
CA PRO A 209 3.32 20.67 -0.61
C PRO A 209 3.00 21.44 0.69
N GLU A 210 2.11 22.42 0.60
CA GLU A 210 1.65 23.23 1.74
C GLU A 210 0.46 22.58 2.50
N LEU A 211 -0.12 21.51 1.95
CA LEU A 211 -1.28 20.81 2.50
C LEU A 211 -0.85 19.56 3.28
N GLY A 212 -1.05 19.56 4.59
CA GLY A 212 -0.72 18.43 5.47
C GLY A 212 0.20 18.85 6.60
N TYR A 213 0.38 17.97 7.59
CA TYR A 213 1.32 18.24 8.69
C TYR A 213 2.74 18.47 8.14
N ILE A 214 3.39 19.56 8.55
CA ILE A 214 4.74 19.90 8.09
C ILE A 214 5.75 19.27 9.05
N ALA A 215 6.41 18.19 8.64
CA ALA A 215 7.46 17.56 9.43
C ALA A 215 8.53 18.57 9.93
N GLN A 216 8.91 18.49 11.22
CA GLN A 216 9.98 19.32 11.80
C GLN A 216 11.33 19.11 11.12
N TYR A 217 11.60 17.90 10.62
CA TYR A 217 12.88 17.52 10.01
C TYR A 217 12.64 16.89 8.63
N PRO A 218 13.64 16.91 7.73
CA PRO A 218 13.57 16.13 6.51
C PRO A 218 13.43 14.63 6.81
N ASN A 219 12.69 13.91 5.97
CA ASN A 219 12.46 12.48 6.16
C ASN A 219 13.69 11.66 5.74
N ALA A 220 14.19 10.82 6.65
CA ALA A 220 15.33 9.93 6.42
C ALA A 220 15.05 8.82 5.39
N CYS A 221 13.77 8.54 5.09
CA CYS A 221 13.33 7.50 4.15
C CYS A 221 13.06 8.00 2.73
N VAL A 222 13.23 9.29 2.45
CA VAL A 222 12.96 9.83 1.11
C VAL A 222 14.22 9.70 0.27
N ASN A 223 14.09 9.03 -0.87
CA ASN A 223 15.14 9.04 -1.89
C ASN A 223 15.15 10.42 -2.55
N GLU A 224 16.28 11.11 -2.46
CA GLU A 224 16.48 12.37 -3.15
C GLU A 224 16.41 12.14 -4.66
N PHE A 225 15.71 13.03 -5.37
CA PHE A 225 15.55 12.89 -6.82
C PHE A 225 16.89 13.12 -7.52
N ASN A 226 17.46 12.08 -8.11
CA ASN A 226 18.68 12.19 -8.90
C ASN A 226 18.31 12.35 -10.38
N ILE A 227 18.52 13.53 -10.94
CA ILE A 227 18.13 13.83 -12.32
C ILE A 227 18.82 12.95 -13.39
N ASP A 228 19.98 12.38 -13.11
CA ASP A 228 20.71 11.56 -14.08
C ASP A 228 20.19 10.11 -14.12
N HIS A 229 19.51 9.66 -13.06
CA HIS A 229 18.96 8.31 -12.94
C HIS A 229 17.43 8.30 -12.96
N ASP A 230 16.80 9.24 -12.26
CA ASP A 230 15.36 9.27 -12.01
C ASP A 230 14.53 9.76 -13.20
N LEU A 231 15.14 10.15 -14.32
CA LEU A 231 14.40 10.36 -15.57
C LEU A 231 14.06 9.05 -16.29
N ALA A 232 14.77 7.97 -15.97
CA ALA A 232 14.46 6.64 -16.49
C ALA A 232 13.11 6.11 -15.96
N PRO A 233 12.45 5.21 -16.71
CA PRO A 233 11.23 4.58 -16.25
C PRO A 233 11.53 3.52 -15.17
N LYS A 234 10.58 3.34 -14.25
CA LYS A 234 10.67 2.27 -13.23
C LYS A 234 10.34 0.91 -13.85
N ALA A 235 11.19 -0.08 -13.66
CA ALA A 235 11.01 -1.45 -14.20
C ALA A 235 9.63 -2.03 -13.84
N LYS A 236 9.22 -1.87 -12.57
CA LYS A 236 7.89 -2.32 -12.09
C LYS A 236 6.73 -1.62 -12.80
N THR A 237 6.85 -0.34 -13.13
CA THR A 237 5.82 0.39 -13.87
C THR A 237 5.68 -0.14 -15.29
N ILE A 238 6.80 -0.35 -15.98
CA ILE A 238 6.81 -0.89 -17.35
C ILE A 238 6.26 -2.32 -17.38
N SER A 239 6.69 -3.18 -16.47
CA SER A 239 6.17 -4.55 -16.34
C SER A 239 4.66 -4.57 -16.10
N ASN A 240 4.15 -3.66 -15.26
CA ASN A 240 2.70 -3.53 -15.03
C ASN A 240 1.95 -3.10 -16.30
N GLU A 241 2.47 -2.14 -17.07
CA GLU A 241 1.84 -1.72 -18.34
C GLU A 241 1.87 -2.83 -19.39
N ILE A 242 3.00 -3.53 -19.55
CA ILE A 242 3.11 -4.72 -20.42
C ILE A 242 2.04 -5.76 -20.05
N SER A 243 1.88 -6.05 -18.77
CA SER A 243 0.90 -7.00 -18.26
C SER A 243 -0.55 -6.55 -18.55
N LYS A 244 -0.86 -5.26 -18.43
CA LYS A 244 -2.19 -4.69 -18.74
C LYS A 244 -2.48 -4.78 -20.24
N ILE A 245 -1.53 -4.42 -21.11
CA ILE A 245 -1.69 -4.53 -22.56
C ILE A 245 -1.82 -6.00 -22.99
N HIS A 246 -1.01 -6.90 -22.41
CA HIS A 246 -1.10 -8.34 -22.67
C HIS A 246 -2.46 -8.93 -22.27
N SER A 247 -3.17 -8.31 -21.33
CA SER A 247 -4.53 -8.72 -20.97
C SER A 247 -5.49 -8.57 -22.16
N LEU A 248 -5.30 -7.57 -23.03
CA LEU A 248 -6.05 -7.41 -24.28
C LEU A 248 -5.76 -8.56 -25.25
N TYR A 249 -4.50 -9.00 -25.35
CA TYR A 249 -4.14 -10.16 -26.18
C TYR A 249 -4.74 -11.48 -25.65
N THR A 250 -4.78 -11.63 -24.32
CA THR A 250 -5.40 -12.79 -23.68
C THR A 250 -6.90 -12.86 -23.97
N ALA A 251 -7.55 -11.70 -24.08
CA ALA A 251 -8.98 -11.58 -24.33
C ALA A 251 -9.40 -11.61 -25.81
N ARG A 252 -8.50 -11.89 -26.76
CA ARG A 252 -8.84 -12.01 -28.19
C ARG A 252 -10.04 -12.90 -28.54
N PRO A 253 -10.33 -14.00 -27.83
CA PRO A 253 -11.52 -14.80 -28.12
C PRO A 253 -12.84 -14.02 -27.96
N SER A 254 -12.87 -12.95 -27.16
CA SER A 254 -14.06 -12.12 -26.95
C SER A 254 -14.12 -10.87 -27.83
N GLN A 255 -13.13 -10.67 -28.70
CA GLN A 255 -13.00 -9.47 -29.52
C GLN A 255 -13.41 -9.77 -30.96
N LYS A 256 -14.26 -8.90 -31.51
CA LYS A 256 -14.60 -8.86 -32.94
C LYS A 256 -13.40 -8.36 -33.74
N HIS A 257 -12.78 -7.25 -33.31
CA HIS A 257 -11.53 -6.76 -33.88
C HIS A 257 -10.38 -7.12 -32.94
N LYS A 258 -9.68 -8.22 -33.26
CA LYS A 258 -8.72 -8.82 -32.33
C LYS A 258 -7.44 -7.99 -32.19
N PHE A 259 -7.03 -7.71 -30.95
CA PHE A 259 -5.70 -7.19 -30.63
C PHE A 259 -4.63 -8.22 -31.04
N ARG A 260 -3.57 -7.83 -31.75
CA ARG A 260 -2.68 -8.79 -32.42
C ARG A 260 -1.42 -9.15 -31.65
N HIS A 261 -1.03 -8.36 -30.66
CA HIS A 261 0.35 -8.38 -30.15
C HIS A 261 0.52 -9.15 -28.84
N ASN A 262 1.37 -10.18 -28.84
CA ASN A 262 1.73 -10.91 -27.62
C ASN A 262 2.83 -10.17 -26.85
N VAL A 263 2.46 -9.06 -26.20
CA VAL A 263 3.40 -8.13 -25.56
C VAL A 263 4.32 -8.81 -24.54
N GLN A 264 3.77 -9.67 -23.67
CA GLN A 264 4.56 -10.37 -22.64
C GLN A 264 5.67 -11.26 -23.24
N LYS A 265 5.38 -11.97 -24.34
CA LYS A 265 6.38 -12.81 -25.01
C LYS A 265 7.44 -11.99 -25.73
N LEU A 266 7.05 -10.85 -26.30
CA LEU A 266 7.93 -10.01 -27.11
C LEU A 266 8.84 -9.11 -26.27
N LEU A 267 8.41 -8.71 -25.07
CA LEU A 267 9.06 -7.65 -24.31
C LEU A 267 9.46 -8.03 -22.88
N SER A 268 9.08 -9.23 -22.41
CA SER A 268 9.46 -9.87 -21.14
C SER A 268 9.28 -9.00 -19.88
N SER A 269 10.18 -8.03 -19.67
CA SER A 269 10.29 -7.14 -18.51
C SER A 269 10.58 -5.67 -18.86
N GLY A 270 10.66 -5.31 -20.14
CA GLY A 270 10.92 -3.93 -20.61
C GLY A 270 12.38 -3.62 -20.95
N PHE A 271 13.34 -4.42 -20.49
CA PHE A 271 14.77 -4.27 -20.83
C PHE A 271 15.08 -4.44 -22.32
N THR A 272 14.15 -4.97 -23.10
CA THR A 272 14.28 -5.03 -24.56
C THR A 272 14.02 -3.68 -25.25
N ILE A 273 13.46 -2.70 -24.53
CA ILE A 273 13.07 -1.38 -25.07
C ILE A 273 13.91 -0.25 -24.46
N PHE A 274 14.42 -0.46 -23.25
CA PHE A 274 15.15 0.54 -22.50
C PHE A 274 16.55 0.06 -22.17
N ASP A 275 17.54 0.91 -22.45
CA ASP A 275 18.93 0.69 -22.05
C ASP A 275 19.10 0.82 -20.52
N GLU A 276 18.24 1.61 -19.89
CA GLU A 276 18.26 1.86 -18.44
C GLU A 276 16.84 1.80 -17.85
N LEU A 277 16.70 1.06 -16.75
CA LEU A 277 15.48 0.97 -15.96
C LEU A 277 15.81 1.12 -14.48
N ILE A 278 14.96 1.86 -13.76
CA ILE A 278 15.08 2.00 -12.32
C ILE A 278 14.47 0.76 -11.67
N GLU A 279 15.33 -0.04 -11.04
CA GLU A 279 14.92 -1.24 -10.33
C GLU A 279 14.06 -0.90 -9.10
N PRO A 280 13.10 -1.76 -8.75
CA PRO A 280 12.29 -1.56 -7.57
C PRO A 280 13.14 -1.72 -6.30
N GLU A 281 13.30 -0.64 -5.55
CA GLU A 281 13.91 -0.70 -4.24
C GLU A 281 12.99 -1.36 -3.22
N LYS A 282 13.57 -2.14 -2.31
CA LYS A 282 12.86 -2.68 -1.15
C LYS A 282 12.51 -1.53 -0.20
N THR A 283 11.30 -1.54 0.36
CA THR A 283 10.88 -0.60 1.42
C THR A 283 11.96 -0.53 2.51
N PRO A 284 12.56 0.61 2.86
CA PRO A 284 13.69 0.64 3.80
C PRO A 284 13.34 -0.02 5.15
N LEU A 285 14.32 -0.65 5.79
CA LEU A 285 14.14 -1.25 7.10
C LEU A 285 14.38 -0.17 8.16
N MET A 286 13.44 -0.03 9.10
CA MET A 286 13.58 0.89 10.21
C MET A 286 14.73 0.47 11.13
N PRO A 287 15.65 1.38 11.50
CA PRO A 287 16.68 1.09 12.48
C PRO A 287 16.06 0.60 13.79
N VAL A 288 16.62 -0.45 14.38
CA VAL A 288 16.09 -1.11 15.59
C VAL A 288 15.90 -0.10 16.72
N GLN A 289 16.88 0.77 16.96
CA GLN A 289 16.81 1.81 17.98
C GLN A 289 15.62 2.78 17.78
N ILE A 290 15.32 3.15 16.53
CA ILE A 290 14.19 4.03 16.20
C ILE A 290 12.87 3.25 16.41
N ALA A 291 12.80 2.01 15.96
CA ALA A 291 11.62 1.17 16.11
C ALA A 291 11.28 0.93 17.59
N LEU A 292 12.28 0.60 18.41
CA LEU A 292 12.10 0.38 19.84
C LEU A 292 11.77 1.66 20.61
N HIS A 293 12.41 2.79 20.28
CA HIS A 293 12.06 4.10 20.85
C HIS A 293 10.59 4.46 20.55
N THR A 294 10.19 4.28 19.30
CA THR A 294 8.82 4.56 18.82
C THR A 294 7.80 3.67 19.52
N LEU A 295 8.07 2.37 19.63
CA LEU A 295 7.22 1.41 20.34
C LEU A 295 7.11 1.72 21.82
N SER A 296 8.24 2.00 22.49
CA SER A 296 8.28 2.35 23.90
C SER A 296 7.48 3.62 24.17
N SER A 297 7.64 4.64 23.32
CA SER A 297 6.91 5.90 23.44
C SER A 297 5.41 5.73 23.20
N ALA A 298 5.02 4.89 22.24
CA ALA A 298 3.61 4.56 22.00
C ALA A 298 2.98 3.83 23.20
N LEU A 299 3.67 2.82 23.74
CA LEU A 299 3.25 2.12 24.97
C LEU A 299 3.13 3.08 26.16
N HIS A 300 4.12 3.95 26.35
CA HIS A 300 4.10 4.94 27.42
C HIS A 300 2.91 5.88 27.28
N PHE A 301 2.63 6.37 26.07
CA PHE A 301 1.50 7.27 25.83
C PHE A 301 0.17 6.61 26.18
N VAL A 302 -0.12 5.43 25.61
CA VAL A 302 -1.42 4.77 25.82
C VAL A 302 -1.63 4.36 27.28
N ARG A 303 -0.56 3.96 27.98
CA ARG A 303 -0.60 3.56 29.38
C ARG A 303 -0.79 4.74 30.32
N THR A 304 -0.09 5.84 30.08
CA THR A 304 -0.04 6.99 31.00
C THR A 304 -1.21 7.93 30.78
N TYR A 305 -1.55 8.19 29.51
CA TYR A 305 -2.50 9.25 29.15
C TYR A 305 -3.84 8.70 28.63
N GLY A 306 -3.89 7.49 28.07
CA GLY A 306 -5.09 6.96 27.39
C GLY A 306 -6.38 7.07 28.20
N PRO A 307 -6.47 6.41 29.39
CA PRO A 307 -7.67 6.47 30.23
C PRO A 307 -8.05 7.88 30.67
N SER A 308 -7.09 8.65 31.17
CA SER A 308 -7.35 10.03 31.62
C SER A 308 -7.74 10.96 30.48
N LEU A 309 -7.21 10.74 29.27
CA LEU A 309 -7.57 11.52 28.07
C LEU A 309 -9.01 11.23 27.64
N ARG A 310 -9.46 9.96 27.71
CA ARG A 310 -10.87 9.62 27.47
C ARG A 310 -11.79 10.25 28.51
N GLU A 311 -11.47 10.13 29.79
CA GLU A 311 -12.24 10.73 30.88
C GLU A 311 -12.34 12.26 30.74
N TYR A 312 -11.23 12.92 30.40
CA TYR A 312 -11.17 14.35 30.16
C TYR A 312 -12.04 14.76 28.98
N LEU A 313 -11.94 14.04 27.85
CA LEU A 313 -12.76 14.31 26.67
C LEU A 313 -14.26 14.11 26.95
N SER A 314 -14.63 13.07 27.69
CA SER A 314 -16.01 12.82 28.11
C SER A 314 -16.54 13.98 28.95
N SER A 315 -15.74 14.46 29.89
CA SER A 315 -16.09 15.62 30.74
C SER A 315 -16.29 16.90 29.93
N LEU A 316 -15.36 17.21 29.01
CA LEU A 316 -15.46 18.36 28.12
C LEU A 316 -16.70 18.30 27.24
N SER A 317 -17.02 17.11 26.73
CA SER A 317 -18.21 16.88 25.90
C SER A 317 -19.50 17.14 26.66
N LYS A 318 -19.57 16.72 27.94
CA LYS A 318 -20.72 16.95 28.81
C LYS A 318 -20.90 18.42 29.14
N GLU A 319 -19.81 19.12 29.43
CA GLU A 319 -19.82 20.55 29.74
C GLU A 319 -20.19 21.40 28.52
N GLU A 320 -19.58 21.12 27.35
CA GLU A 320 -19.96 21.74 26.09
C GLU A 320 -21.46 21.56 25.82
N LYS A 321 -21.98 20.34 25.99
CA LYS A 321 -23.41 20.05 25.84
C LYS A 321 -24.29 20.84 26.82
N ALA A 322 -23.91 20.91 28.09
CA ALA A 322 -24.65 21.67 29.10
C ALA A 322 -24.73 23.17 28.76
N LEU A 323 -23.63 23.75 28.26
CA LEU A 323 -23.57 25.14 27.80
C LEU A 323 -24.47 25.39 26.58
N ILE A 324 -24.51 24.43 25.65
CA ILE A 324 -25.35 24.49 24.45
C ILE A 324 -26.83 24.40 24.82
N ASP A 325 -27.21 23.43 25.65
CA ASP A 325 -28.59 23.18 26.06
C ASP A 325 -29.16 24.39 26.82
N SER A 326 -28.32 25.10 27.59
CA SER A 326 -28.71 26.31 28.34
C SER A 326 -28.93 27.56 27.46
N ASN A 327 -28.34 27.63 26.25
CA ASN A 327 -28.38 28.82 25.38
C ASN A 327 -29.24 28.67 24.12
N GLY A 328 -29.73 27.46 23.82
CA GLY A 328 -30.64 27.17 22.72
C GLY A 328 -29.97 27.01 21.33
N VAL A 329 -30.64 26.25 20.45
CA VAL A 329 -30.07 25.69 19.21
C VAL A 329 -29.69 26.75 18.15
N LYS A 330 -30.34 27.91 18.11
CA LYS A 330 -30.03 28.96 17.12
C LYS A 330 -28.68 29.66 17.42
N LYS A 331 -28.34 29.76 18.71
CA LYS A 331 -27.11 30.38 19.22
C LYS A 331 -25.88 29.46 19.13
N LEU A 332 -26.11 28.17 18.86
CA LEU A 332 -25.10 27.11 18.72
C LEU A 332 -24.19 27.32 17.51
N VAL A 333 -24.79 27.49 16.33
CA VAL A 333 -24.06 27.56 15.05
C VAL A 333 -23.18 28.80 15.00
N GLU A 334 -23.61 29.89 15.61
CA GLU A 334 -22.90 31.16 15.65
C GLU A 334 -21.78 31.20 16.69
N ASN A 335 -21.84 30.37 17.76
CA ASN A 335 -20.96 30.51 18.94
C ASN A 335 -20.27 29.21 19.41
N LEU A 336 -20.26 28.12 18.62
CA LEU A 336 -19.66 26.84 19.02
C LEU A 336 -18.26 26.99 19.62
N ARG A 337 -17.36 27.71 18.94
CA ARG A 337 -15.99 27.93 19.43
C ARG A 337 -15.95 28.62 20.80
N GLY A 338 -16.91 29.52 21.04
CA GLY A 338 -17.08 30.17 22.34
C GLY A 338 -17.47 29.16 23.42
N TYR A 339 -18.43 28.27 23.15
CA TYR A 339 -18.83 27.22 24.09
C TYR A 339 -17.70 26.22 24.36
N GLN A 340 -16.94 25.86 23.32
CA GLN A 340 -15.77 24.99 23.44
C GLN A 340 -14.68 25.60 24.32
N ARG A 341 -14.40 26.89 24.15
CA ARG A 341 -13.48 27.63 25.02
C ARG A 341 -13.98 27.65 26.47
N MET A 342 -15.25 27.97 26.68
CA MET A 342 -15.85 27.98 28.02
C MET A 342 -15.80 26.60 28.68
N ALA A 343 -16.13 25.53 27.94
CA ALA A 343 -16.07 24.16 28.43
C ALA A 343 -14.64 23.75 28.81
N PHE A 344 -13.64 24.17 28.02
CA PHE A 344 -12.24 23.95 28.33
C PHE A 344 -11.82 24.69 29.62
N GLU A 345 -12.20 25.95 29.76
CA GLU A 345 -11.90 26.77 30.94
C GLU A 345 -12.58 26.26 32.22
N SER A 346 -13.75 25.63 32.11
CA SER A 346 -14.50 25.10 33.26
C SER A 346 -14.19 23.64 33.60
N THR A 347 -13.57 22.87 32.70
CA THR A 347 -13.27 21.45 32.92
C THR A 347 -11.83 21.25 33.42
N PRO A 348 -11.61 20.72 34.63
CA PRO A 348 -10.27 20.49 35.14
C PRO A 348 -9.54 19.41 34.35
N ILE A 349 -8.28 19.66 34.02
CA ILE A 349 -7.38 18.69 33.38
C ILE A 349 -6.96 17.64 34.44
N PRO A 350 -7.15 16.33 34.20
CA PRO A 350 -6.67 15.28 35.10
C PRO A 350 -5.16 15.32 35.27
N SER A 351 -4.68 15.08 36.50
CA SER A 351 -3.24 15.18 36.81
C SER A 351 -2.31 14.32 35.95
N PRO A 352 -2.69 13.11 35.46
CA PRO A 352 -1.83 12.35 34.55
C PRO A 352 -1.59 13.04 33.21
N LEU A 353 -2.44 14.00 32.80
CA LEU A 353 -2.31 14.74 31.55
C LEU A 353 -1.50 16.03 31.67
N ASN A 354 -1.03 16.39 32.87
CA ASN A 354 -0.30 17.64 33.10
C ASN A 354 0.94 17.75 32.19
N ASP A 355 1.64 16.62 31.98
CA ASP A 355 2.86 16.55 31.18
C ASP A 355 2.60 16.81 29.68
N LEU A 356 1.35 16.64 29.22
CA LEU A 356 0.97 16.97 27.85
C LEU A 356 0.82 18.48 27.63
N ASN A 357 0.72 19.29 28.69
CA ASN A 357 0.51 20.73 28.63
C ASN A 357 -0.64 21.10 27.66
N ILE A 358 -1.85 20.61 27.93
CA ILE A 358 -3.00 20.82 27.05
C ILE A 358 -3.46 22.28 27.16
N THR A 359 -3.44 23.03 26.05
CA THR A 359 -3.68 24.49 26.06
C THR A 359 -5.04 24.94 25.55
N SER A 360 -5.73 24.10 24.77
CA SER A 360 -7.03 24.45 24.20
C SER A 360 -7.83 23.23 23.76
N TRP A 361 -9.15 23.40 23.61
CA TRP A 361 -10.03 22.40 23.00
C TRP A 361 -9.81 22.25 21.48
N HIS A 362 -9.61 23.36 20.78
CA HIS A 362 -9.49 23.41 19.32
C HIS A 362 -8.27 24.24 18.88
N HIS A 363 -7.85 24.08 17.63
CA HIS A 363 -6.86 24.95 17.00
C HIS A 363 -7.42 26.38 16.85
N ASN A 364 -6.62 27.41 17.15
CA ASN A 364 -7.06 28.80 17.02
C ASN A 364 -7.20 29.22 15.55
N SER A 365 -6.40 28.63 14.66
CA SER A 365 -6.46 28.84 13.21
C SER A 365 -6.28 27.52 12.44
N GLU A 366 -6.62 27.51 11.15
CA GLU A 366 -6.31 26.35 10.29
C GLU A 366 -4.79 26.17 10.09
N LEU A 367 -4.00 27.25 10.21
CA LEU A 367 -2.53 27.19 10.13
C LEU A 367 -1.92 26.39 11.30
N GLU A 368 -2.56 26.43 12.48
CA GLU A 368 -2.14 25.65 13.65
C GLU A 368 -2.41 24.13 13.51
N LEU A 369 -3.19 23.69 12.51
CA LEU A 369 -3.34 22.26 12.21
C LEU A 369 -2.02 21.62 11.73
N TYR A 370 -1.11 22.47 11.27
CA TYR A 370 0.17 22.12 10.66
C TYR A 370 1.36 22.62 11.48
N LYS A 371 1.10 23.19 12.68
CA LYS A 371 2.18 23.57 13.61
C LYS A 371 2.88 22.29 14.04
N ASN A 372 4.19 22.30 13.86
CA ASN A 372 5.07 21.19 14.20
C ASN A 372 5.88 21.47 15.46
N ASP A 373 5.70 22.62 16.10
CA ASP A 373 6.34 22.97 17.37
C ASP A 373 5.36 22.81 18.54
N PHE A 374 5.76 22.03 19.54
CA PHE A 374 4.97 21.68 20.71
C PHE A 374 5.46 22.36 22.01
N SER A 375 6.41 23.30 21.92
CA SER A 375 7.00 23.99 23.09
C SER A 375 5.96 24.70 23.96
N ASP A 376 4.93 25.26 23.33
CA ASP A 376 3.86 26.01 23.99
C ASP A 376 2.76 25.10 24.55
N GLY A 377 2.89 23.78 24.39
CA GLY A 377 1.84 22.80 24.67
C GLY A 377 1.01 22.44 23.45
N ILE A 378 0.02 21.55 23.65
CA ILE A 378 -0.76 20.96 22.56
C ILE A 378 -2.28 21.16 22.74
N PRO A 379 -3.04 21.39 21.67
CA PRO A 379 -4.50 21.30 21.73
C PRO A 379 -4.98 19.86 21.97
N VAL A 380 -6.20 19.70 22.50
CA VAL A 380 -6.87 18.39 22.62
C VAL A 380 -6.87 17.64 21.29
N ALA A 381 -7.11 18.33 20.17
CA ALA A 381 -7.09 17.73 18.85
C ALA A 381 -5.73 17.10 18.46
N VAL A 382 -4.62 17.66 18.94
CA VAL A 382 -3.27 17.10 18.74
C VAL A 382 -3.05 15.91 19.67
N ALA A 383 -3.47 15.98 20.93
CA ALA A 383 -3.43 14.83 21.85
C ALA A 383 -4.20 13.63 21.28
N VAL A 384 -5.36 13.86 20.65
CA VAL A 384 -6.12 12.81 19.94
C VAL A 384 -5.34 12.23 18.76
N ARG A 385 -4.66 13.06 17.94
CA ARG A 385 -3.79 12.57 16.85
C ARG A 385 -2.67 11.67 17.37
N ILE A 386 -2.01 12.09 18.46
CA ILE A 386 -0.95 11.31 19.11
C ILE A 386 -1.51 9.99 19.63
N TYR A 387 -2.71 9.96 20.21
CA TYR A 387 -3.36 8.72 20.67
C TYR A 387 -3.66 7.76 19.51
N ILE A 388 -4.21 8.28 18.40
CA ILE A 388 -4.46 7.51 17.17
C ILE A 388 -3.17 6.87 16.67
N ALA A 389 -2.10 7.67 16.56
CA ALA A 389 -0.81 7.20 16.10
C ALA A 389 -0.20 6.15 17.04
N ALA A 390 -0.27 6.35 18.35
CA ALA A 390 0.24 5.41 19.35
C ALA A 390 -0.45 4.03 19.21
N ILE A 391 -1.78 3.99 19.16
CA ILE A 391 -2.53 2.74 18.98
C ILE A 391 -2.26 2.12 17.61
N TRP A 392 -2.18 2.93 16.55
CA TRP A 392 -1.83 2.45 15.21
C TRP A 392 -0.45 1.77 15.20
N ILE A 393 0.56 2.40 15.82
CA ILE A 393 1.93 1.88 15.91
C ILE A 393 1.95 0.53 16.63
N LEU A 394 1.24 0.41 17.77
CA LEU A 394 1.16 -0.85 18.52
C LEU A 394 0.52 -1.96 17.67
N ILE A 395 -0.67 -1.70 17.12
CA ILE A 395 -1.37 -2.69 16.30
C ILE A 395 -0.55 -3.06 15.06
N ALA A 396 0.02 -2.09 14.34
CA ALA A 396 0.81 -2.34 13.13
C ALA A 396 2.07 -3.15 13.43
N SER A 397 2.71 -2.91 14.57
CA SER A 397 3.94 -3.59 14.96
C SER A 397 3.70 -5.02 15.42
N PHE A 398 2.59 -5.32 16.11
CA PHE A 398 2.32 -6.66 16.63
C PHE A 398 1.47 -7.55 15.71
N SER A 399 0.64 -6.97 14.84
CA SER A 399 -0.18 -7.75 13.88
C SER A 399 0.51 -8.00 12.54
N ALA A 400 1.56 -7.22 12.24
CA ALA A 400 2.22 -7.17 10.94
C ALA A 400 1.26 -6.99 9.75
N ALA A 401 0.08 -6.39 9.96
CA ALA A 401 -0.96 -6.32 8.93
C ALA A 401 -0.68 -5.24 7.86
N ARG A 402 -1.40 -5.32 6.73
CA ARG A 402 -1.34 -4.30 5.67
C ARG A 402 -2.15 -3.06 6.09
N THR A 403 -1.76 -1.88 5.60
CA THR A 403 -2.48 -0.61 5.85
C THR A 403 -3.98 -0.72 5.60
N THR A 404 -4.38 -1.37 4.50
CA THR A 404 -5.81 -1.55 4.17
C THR A 404 -6.53 -2.37 5.23
N SER A 405 -5.94 -3.47 5.71
CA SER A 405 -6.53 -4.32 6.74
C SER A 405 -6.69 -3.57 8.05
N LEU A 406 -5.68 -2.79 8.44
CA LEU A 406 -5.70 -1.97 9.66
C LEU A 406 -6.73 -0.82 9.57
N LEU A 407 -6.82 -0.12 8.43
CA LEU A 407 -7.82 0.93 8.23
C LEU A 407 -9.25 0.39 8.31
N THR A 408 -9.47 -0.88 7.94
CA THR A 408 -10.78 -1.53 7.95
C THR A 408 -11.12 -2.27 9.23
N LEU A 409 -10.30 -2.16 10.28
CA LEU A 409 -10.60 -2.75 11.59
C LEU A 409 -11.94 -2.25 12.10
N ARG A 410 -12.82 -3.17 12.50
CA ARG A 410 -14.06 -2.85 13.20
C ARG A 410 -13.76 -2.47 14.64
N ARG A 411 -14.63 -1.69 15.29
CA ARG A 411 -14.44 -1.38 16.73
C ARG A 411 -14.47 -2.64 17.59
N SER A 412 -15.25 -3.65 17.18
CA SER A 412 -15.30 -4.99 17.81
C SER A 412 -14.16 -5.94 17.41
N CYS A 413 -13.01 -5.45 16.94
CA CYS A 413 -11.94 -6.31 16.40
C CYS A 413 -11.11 -7.03 17.47
N PHE A 414 -11.09 -6.54 18.70
CA PHE A 414 -10.36 -7.16 19.81
C PHE A 414 -11.20 -8.29 20.41
N VAL A 415 -10.71 -9.52 20.35
CA VAL A 415 -11.41 -10.69 20.88
C VAL A 415 -10.50 -11.54 21.75
N GLN A 416 -11.08 -12.16 22.78
CA GLN A 416 -10.42 -13.21 23.54
C GLN A 416 -10.92 -14.56 23.04
N SER A 417 -9.99 -15.44 22.71
CA SER A 417 -10.30 -16.79 22.26
C SER A 417 -10.96 -17.57 23.39
N PRO A 418 -12.15 -18.17 23.17
CA PRO A 418 -12.83 -18.96 24.18
C PRO A 418 -12.15 -20.32 24.42
N ILE A 419 -11.18 -20.70 23.57
CA ILE A 419 -10.52 -22.01 23.61
C ILE A 419 -9.33 -21.98 24.55
N ASP A 420 -8.44 -21.00 24.40
CA ASP A 420 -7.17 -20.89 25.12
C ASP A 420 -7.04 -19.63 25.98
N GLY A 421 -8.03 -18.72 25.91
CA GLY A 421 -8.01 -17.46 26.66
C GLY A 421 -7.02 -16.42 26.13
N LEU A 422 -6.37 -16.69 24.99
CA LEU A 422 -5.43 -15.77 24.35
C LEU A 422 -6.17 -14.65 23.59
N PHE A 423 -5.46 -13.59 23.27
CA PHE A 423 -6.04 -12.39 22.67
C PHE A 423 -5.70 -12.27 21.20
N ASP A 424 -6.72 -12.02 20.39
CA ASP A 424 -6.62 -11.89 18.95
C ASP A 424 -7.18 -10.54 18.46
N LEU A 425 -6.66 -10.14 17.31
CA LEU A 425 -7.20 -9.10 16.47
C LEU A 425 -7.91 -9.74 15.26
N ILE A 426 -9.19 -9.46 15.08
CA ILE A 426 -9.95 -9.82 13.88
C ILE A 426 -9.62 -8.83 12.78
N LEU A 427 -8.91 -9.30 11.77
CA LEU A 427 -8.53 -8.56 10.58
C LEU A 427 -9.32 -9.03 9.38
N ARG A 428 -9.50 -8.12 8.43
CA ARG A 428 -9.99 -8.45 7.10
C ARG A 428 -8.83 -8.46 6.11
N ILE A 429 -8.55 -9.61 5.51
CA ILE A 429 -7.55 -9.76 4.45
C ILE A 429 -8.23 -10.18 3.14
N PRO A 430 -7.70 -9.81 1.96
CA PRO A 430 -8.20 -10.38 0.71
C PRO A 430 -8.12 -11.92 0.80
N LYS A 431 -9.20 -12.63 0.45
CA LYS A 431 -9.19 -14.10 0.41
C LYS A 431 -7.97 -14.57 -0.38
N THR A 432 -7.25 -15.55 0.15
CA THR A 432 -6.07 -16.15 -0.49
C THR A 432 -6.38 -16.66 -1.91
N THR A 433 -7.64 -16.96 -2.19
CA THR A 433 -8.21 -17.25 -3.50
C THR A 433 -8.68 -15.99 -4.21
N GLU A 434 -7.77 -15.17 -4.77
CA GLU A 434 -7.97 -14.32 -5.96
C GLU A 434 -9.37 -13.67 -6.22
N ARG A 435 -10.15 -13.37 -5.18
CA ARG A 435 -11.53 -12.88 -5.23
C ARG A 435 -11.62 -11.61 -4.37
N TRP A 436 -12.61 -10.79 -4.69
CA TRP A 436 -12.84 -9.46 -4.12
C TRP A 436 -13.37 -9.48 -2.67
N GLU A 437 -13.85 -10.64 -2.21
CA GLU A 437 -14.34 -10.84 -0.85
C GLU A 437 -13.17 -10.92 0.14
N LEU A 438 -13.33 -10.29 1.29
CA LEU A 438 -12.40 -10.41 2.40
C LEU A 438 -12.68 -11.66 3.20
N GLU A 439 -11.61 -12.26 3.71
CA GLU A 439 -11.65 -13.24 4.77
C GLU A 439 -11.42 -12.53 6.10
N GLU A 440 -12.28 -12.79 7.07
CA GLU A 440 -12.00 -12.44 8.47
C GLU A 440 -11.05 -13.48 9.03
N VAL A 441 -9.89 -13.01 9.50
CA VAL A 441 -8.83 -13.83 10.07
C VAL A 441 -8.45 -13.32 11.43
N HIS A 442 -8.01 -14.23 12.29
CA HIS A 442 -7.52 -13.93 13.63
C HIS A 442 -6.00 -13.81 13.62
N ARG A 443 -5.45 -12.79 14.27
CA ARG A 443 -4.01 -12.65 14.51
C ARG A 443 -3.76 -12.41 15.99
N PRO A 444 -2.86 -13.19 16.63
CA PRO A 444 -2.61 -13.04 18.04
C PRO A 444 -1.92 -11.71 18.31
N ILE A 445 -2.30 -11.10 19.42
CA ILE A 445 -1.74 -9.85 19.94
C ILE A 445 -1.41 -10.02 21.43
N PRO A 446 -0.45 -9.26 21.96
CA PRO A 446 -0.23 -9.21 23.40
C PRO A 446 -1.48 -8.72 24.15
N ASP A 447 -1.69 -9.23 25.36
CA ASP A 447 -2.74 -8.82 26.29
C ASP A 447 -2.76 -7.30 26.53
N VAL A 448 -1.60 -6.69 26.68
CA VAL A 448 -1.49 -5.23 26.82
C VAL A 448 -2.03 -4.47 25.60
N VAL A 449 -1.82 -5.00 24.38
CA VAL A 449 -2.34 -4.39 23.15
C VAL A 449 -3.86 -4.57 23.08
N TYR A 450 -4.37 -5.69 23.56
CA TYR A 450 -5.80 -5.93 23.69
C TYR A 450 -6.47 -4.92 24.65
N ASP A 451 -5.93 -4.77 25.86
CA ASP A 451 -6.48 -3.86 26.87
C ASP A 451 -6.45 -2.39 26.41
N TYR A 452 -5.30 -1.92 25.90
CA TYR A 452 -5.20 -0.56 25.37
C TYR A 452 -6.04 -0.36 24.11
N GLY A 453 -6.23 -1.40 23.31
CA GLY A 453 -7.12 -1.42 22.16
C GLY A 453 -8.59 -1.24 22.55
N LEU A 454 -9.04 -1.93 23.60
CA LEU A 454 -10.39 -1.76 24.15
C LEU A 454 -10.60 -0.37 24.74
N GLU A 455 -9.63 0.16 25.47
CA GLU A 455 -9.69 1.53 25.99
C GLU A 455 -9.80 2.56 24.85
N PHE A 456 -9.02 2.37 23.77
CA PHE A 456 -9.12 3.20 22.59
C PHE A 456 -10.47 3.04 21.86
N ALA A 457 -11.01 1.82 21.79
CA ALA A 457 -12.34 1.58 21.22
C ALA A 457 -13.43 2.32 22.01
N ALA A 458 -13.36 2.31 23.34
CA ALA A 458 -14.25 3.08 24.20
C ALA A 458 -14.09 4.59 23.96
N PHE A 459 -12.86 5.08 23.83
CA PHE A 459 -12.56 6.47 23.48
C PHE A 459 -13.20 6.90 22.15
N VAL A 460 -13.12 6.06 21.12
CA VAL A 460 -13.77 6.30 19.83
C VAL A 460 -15.29 6.34 19.97
N CYS A 461 -15.87 5.47 20.81
CA CYS A 461 -17.30 5.48 21.12
C CYS A 461 -17.73 6.83 21.74
N ASP A 462 -16.99 7.34 22.72
CA ASP A 462 -17.30 8.62 23.37
C ASP A 462 -17.25 9.79 22.38
N ILE A 463 -16.29 9.79 21.44
CA ILE A 463 -16.22 10.78 20.34
C ILE A 463 -17.45 10.69 19.44
N GLU A 464 -17.85 9.49 19.05
CA GLU A 464 -19.02 9.27 18.20
C GLU A 464 -20.32 9.66 18.92
N GLU A 465 -20.46 9.33 20.20
CA GLU A 465 -21.61 9.66 21.05
C GLU A 465 -21.76 11.16 21.27
N ARG A 466 -20.65 11.89 21.51
CA ARG A 466 -20.66 13.37 21.50
C ARG A 466 -21.28 13.89 20.20
N ARG A 467 -21.08 13.17 19.10
CA ARG A 467 -21.62 13.52 17.79
C ARG A 467 -23.03 13.00 17.50
N GLY A 468 -23.67 12.29 18.43
CA GLY A 468 -24.95 11.61 18.22
C GLY A 468 -24.85 10.47 17.20
N LEU A 469 -23.66 9.95 16.94
CA LEU A 469 -23.38 8.88 15.99
C LEU A 469 -23.35 7.54 16.71
N VAL A 470 -24.51 7.07 17.19
CA VAL A 470 -24.60 5.79 17.89
C VAL A 470 -24.80 4.67 16.87
N THR A 471 -23.88 3.72 16.81
CA THR A 471 -23.91 2.56 15.92
C THR A 471 -23.24 1.37 16.58
N SER A 472 -23.64 0.16 16.18
CA SER A 472 -23.05 -1.10 16.65
C SER A 472 -21.55 -1.18 16.36
N ASP A 473 -20.77 -1.72 17.30
CA ASP A 473 -19.31 -1.89 17.19
C ASP A 473 -18.90 -2.75 15.98
N LYS A 474 -19.79 -3.61 15.50
CA LYS A 474 -19.59 -4.44 14.30
C LYS A 474 -19.64 -3.63 13.00
N GLU A 475 -20.33 -2.48 13.04
CA GLU A 475 -20.54 -1.61 11.89
C GLU A 475 -19.64 -0.37 11.89
N SER A 476 -19.24 0.12 13.07
CA SER A 476 -18.26 1.20 13.20
C SER A 476 -16.82 0.72 13.00
N TYR A 477 -15.99 1.56 12.38
CA TYR A 477 -14.55 1.31 12.26
C TYR A 477 -13.80 1.80 13.51
N LEU A 478 -12.74 1.09 13.91
CA LEU A 478 -11.85 1.52 15.00
C LEU A 478 -11.17 2.85 14.65
N PHE A 479 -10.64 2.94 13.43
CA PHE A 479 -10.05 4.17 12.88
C PHE A 479 -11.03 4.85 11.93
N THR A 480 -11.99 5.55 12.53
CA THR A 480 -13.06 6.21 11.79
C THR A 480 -12.71 7.64 11.35
N ARG A 481 -13.38 8.14 10.30
CA ARG A 481 -13.25 9.53 9.85
C ARG A 481 -13.74 10.56 10.86
N SER A 482 -14.53 10.14 11.86
CA SER A 482 -14.90 10.99 13.01
C SER A 482 -13.69 11.48 13.81
N LEU A 483 -12.56 10.76 13.74
CA LEU A 483 -11.32 11.09 14.45
C LEU A 483 -10.47 12.17 13.76
N ASN A 484 -10.77 12.56 12.52
CA ASN A 484 -10.05 13.66 11.87
C ASN A 484 -10.27 14.96 12.66
N SER A 485 -9.21 15.77 12.86
CA SER A 485 -9.26 17.03 13.62
C SER A 485 -10.45 17.93 13.26
N ARG A 486 -10.75 18.12 11.97
CA ARG A 486 -11.92 18.91 11.53
C ARG A 486 -13.25 18.31 11.97
N SER A 487 -13.36 16.98 12.00
CA SER A 487 -14.55 16.27 12.43
C SER A 487 -14.69 16.23 13.97
N LEU A 488 -13.56 16.16 14.67
CA LEU A 488 -13.48 16.16 16.13
C LEU A 488 -14.00 17.48 16.71
N THR A 489 -13.58 18.62 16.16
CA THR A 489 -13.96 19.94 16.68
C THR A 489 -15.28 20.48 16.12
N ALA A 490 -15.93 19.78 15.19
CA ALA A 490 -17.19 20.21 14.58
C ALA A 490 -18.38 20.16 15.56
N SER A 491 -19.32 21.11 15.43
CA SER A 491 -20.58 21.10 16.18
C SER A 491 -21.47 19.96 15.70
N THR A 492 -22.09 19.27 16.64
CA THR A 492 -23.25 18.42 16.38
C THR A 492 -24.51 19.22 16.68
N TYR A 493 -25.58 19.11 15.90
CA TYR A 493 -26.75 18.31 16.28
C TYR A 493 -27.74 18.04 15.12
N ARG A 494 -27.42 18.32 13.84
CA ARG A 494 -28.49 18.39 12.80
C ARG A 494 -28.25 17.78 11.42
N ASN A 495 -27.05 17.32 11.09
CA ASN A 495 -26.84 16.70 9.78
C ASN A 495 -26.59 15.20 9.96
N GLU A 496 -27.48 14.40 9.38
CA GLU A 496 -27.23 12.98 9.16
C GLU A 496 -25.87 12.82 8.50
N THR A 497 -24.96 12.12 9.17
CA THR A 497 -23.63 11.89 8.63
C THR A 497 -23.17 10.48 8.93
N ASN A 498 -22.59 9.85 7.90
CA ASN A 498 -22.05 8.49 7.96
C ASN A 498 -20.52 8.49 8.15
N GLN A 499 -19.96 9.51 8.82
CA GLN A 499 -18.49 9.55 9.05
C GLN A 499 -18.01 8.36 9.89
N HIS A 500 -18.79 7.94 10.89
CA HIS A 500 -18.49 6.77 11.73
C HIS A 500 -18.37 5.47 10.91
N GLN A 501 -19.13 5.38 9.81
CA GLN A 501 -19.12 4.30 8.82
C GLN A 501 -18.08 4.48 7.71
N LYS A 502 -17.19 5.46 7.82
CA LYS A 502 -16.11 5.72 6.86
C LYS A 502 -14.77 5.59 7.58
N VAL A 503 -13.83 4.92 6.92
CA VAL A 503 -12.46 4.80 7.43
C VAL A 503 -11.74 6.15 7.43
N LEU A 504 -10.83 6.34 8.38
CA LEU A 504 -9.88 7.45 8.39
C LEU A 504 -9.10 7.45 7.06
N SER A 505 -8.83 8.65 6.49
CA SER A 505 -8.05 8.70 5.25
C SER A 505 -6.58 8.37 5.53
N ARG A 506 -5.90 7.80 4.53
CA ARG A 506 -4.46 7.53 4.62
C ARG A 506 -3.66 8.78 4.94
N ASP A 507 -3.97 9.90 4.28
CA ASP A 507 -3.27 11.16 4.51
C ASP A 507 -3.46 11.66 5.95
N SER A 508 -4.68 11.54 6.51
CA SER A 508 -4.93 11.92 7.91
C SER A 508 -4.15 11.02 8.89
N LEU A 509 -3.99 9.74 8.55
CA LEU A 509 -3.19 8.81 9.34
C LEU A 509 -1.69 9.14 9.25
N ASP A 510 -1.19 9.41 8.05
CA ASP A 510 0.21 9.79 7.84
C ASP A 510 0.53 11.09 8.61
N ASP A 511 -0.39 12.08 8.62
CA ASP A 511 -0.29 13.27 9.48
C ASP A 511 -0.20 12.92 10.98
N CYS A 512 -1.01 11.96 11.45
CA CYS A 512 -0.97 11.52 12.86
C CYS A 512 0.37 10.88 13.20
N LEU A 513 0.90 10.03 12.32
CA LEU A 513 2.21 9.40 12.49
C LEU A 513 3.31 10.46 12.49
N ASP A 514 3.27 11.43 11.58
CA ASP A 514 4.29 12.48 11.51
C ASP A 514 4.28 13.37 12.75
N THR A 515 3.09 13.76 13.21
CA THR A 515 2.89 14.46 14.50
C THR A 515 3.49 13.66 15.65
N PHE A 516 3.26 12.33 15.68
CA PHE A 516 3.77 11.47 16.74
C PHE A 516 5.29 11.40 16.75
N PHE A 517 5.92 11.19 15.58
CA PHE A 517 7.37 11.13 15.45
C PHE A 517 8.06 12.42 15.90
N ASP A 518 7.43 13.57 15.63
CA ASP A 518 7.93 14.85 16.11
C ASP A 518 7.72 15.06 17.60
N TRP A 519 6.54 14.69 18.11
CA TRP A 519 6.19 14.83 19.52
C TRP A 519 7.07 13.96 20.45
N ILE A 520 7.40 12.72 20.04
CA ILE A 520 8.31 11.85 20.81
C ILE A 520 9.79 12.21 20.62
N GLU A 521 10.07 13.28 19.86
CA GLU A 521 11.42 13.69 19.45
C GLU A 521 12.24 12.51 18.92
N SER A 522 11.66 11.73 17.98
CA SER A 522 12.28 10.49 17.51
C SER A 522 13.73 10.73 17.04
N PRO A 523 14.68 9.82 17.38
CA PRO A 523 16.09 10.03 17.11
C PRO A 523 16.40 10.43 15.67
N LEU A 524 17.26 11.43 15.52
CA LEU A 524 17.73 11.89 14.22
C LEU A 524 18.87 11.00 13.72
N THR A 525 18.89 10.77 12.41
CA THR A 525 20.00 10.14 11.69
C THR A 525 20.49 11.14 10.66
N ASN A 526 21.72 11.64 10.80
CA ASN A 526 22.32 12.65 9.91
C ASN A 526 21.45 13.90 9.72
N GLY A 527 20.86 14.41 10.81
CA GLY A 527 19.97 15.58 10.78
C GLY A 527 18.58 15.34 10.14
N LYS A 528 18.27 14.09 9.76
CA LYS A 528 16.96 13.68 9.23
C LYS A 528 16.21 12.83 10.25
N ARG A 529 14.88 12.89 10.28
CA ARG A 529 14.03 12.07 11.16
C ARG A 529 13.37 10.95 10.37
N TRP A 530 13.22 9.78 11.01
CA TRP A 530 12.58 8.64 10.40
C TRP A 530 11.06 8.69 10.60
N TYR A 531 10.34 9.21 9.61
CA TYR A 531 8.88 9.23 9.61
C TYR A 531 8.34 7.92 9.04
N ALA A 532 8.21 6.91 9.91
CA ALA A 532 7.82 5.57 9.47
C ALA A 532 6.39 5.54 8.93
N ARG A 533 6.14 4.57 8.06
CA ARG A 533 4.81 4.22 7.54
C ARG A 533 4.49 2.77 7.89
N THR A 534 3.21 2.39 7.82
CA THR A 534 2.72 1.04 8.17
C THR A 534 3.53 -0.11 7.57
N HIS A 535 3.98 0.02 6.31
CA HIS A 535 4.79 -1.00 5.66
C HIS A 535 6.15 -1.24 6.33
N GLN A 536 6.72 -0.23 7.00
CA GLN A 536 7.98 -0.37 7.71
C GLN A 536 7.83 -1.04 9.06
N PHE A 537 6.74 -0.81 9.79
CA PHE A 537 6.41 -1.61 10.98
C PHE A 537 6.19 -3.09 10.61
N ARG A 538 5.47 -3.35 9.52
CA ARG A 538 5.29 -4.72 9.00
C ARG A 538 6.60 -5.37 8.58
N ARG A 539 7.50 -4.63 7.90
CA ARG A 539 8.83 -5.15 7.52
C ARG A 539 9.70 -5.38 8.76
N PHE A 540 9.71 -4.44 9.69
CA PHE A 540 10.43 -4.56 10.95
C PHE A 540 9.99 -5.80 11.74
N PHE A 541 8.69 -6.05 11.87
CA PHE A 541 8.18 -7.27 12.49
C PHE A 541 8.69 -8.52 11.77
N ALA A 542 8.61 -8.56 10.44
CA ALA A 542 9.05 -9.73 9.68
C ALA A 542 10.54 -10.04 9.88
N VAL A 543 11.38 -9.01 9.84
CA VAL A 543 12.82 -9.14 10.09
C VAL A 543 13.06 -9.58 11.54
N LEU A 544 12.42 -8.93 12.52
CA LEU A 544 12.61 -9.24 13.93
C LEU A 544 12.15 -10.67 14.26
N TYR A 545 10.95 -11.06 13.82
CA TYR A 545 10.39 -12.39 14.04
C TYR A 545 11.29 -13.47 13.44
N PHE A 546 11.77 -13.26 12.22
CA PHE A 546 12.65 -14.21 11.54
C PHE A 546 13.98 -14.40 12.28
N ASN A 547 14.58 -13.30 12.76
CA ASN A 547 15.82 -13.36 13.56
C ASN A 547 15.61 -13.96 14.95
N LEU A 548 14.44 -13.76 15.57
CA LEU A 548 14.13 -14.33 16.90
C LEU A 548 13.78 -15.82 16.86
N THR A 549 13.44 -16.36 15.69
CA THR A 549 13.06 -17.76 15.49
C THR A 549 14.16 -18.58 14.82
N ASP A 550 15.38 -18.03 14.69
CA ASP A 550 16.52 -18.66 14.02
C ASP A 550 16.16 -19.23 12.63
N GLY A 551 15.25 -18.58 11.91
CA GLY A 551 14.76 -19.01 10.60
C GLY A 551 13.77 -20.17 10.58
N GLU A 552 13.48 -20.79 11.72
CA GLU A 552 12.53 -21.92 11.83
C GLU A 552 11.06 -21.46 11.73
N GLY A 553 10.76 -20.19 12.04
CA GLY A 553 9.39 -19.64 12.08
C GLY A 553 8.81 -19.14 10.75
N LEU A 554 9.33 -19.58 9.60
CA LEU A 554 8.96 -19.00 8.30
C LEU A 554 7.49 -19.25 7.93
N ASP A 555 6.94 -20.40 8.30
CA ASP A 555 5.55 -20.77 7.99
C ASP A 555 4.57 -19.97 8.85
N GLU A 556 4.89 -19.79 10.14
CA GLU A 556 4.18 -18.94 11.09
C GLU A 556 4.23 -17.47 10.64
N LEU A 557 5.40 -17.01 10.19
CA LEU A 557 5.56 -15.66 9.67
C LEU A 557 4.75 -15.47 8.39
N SER A 558 4.72 -16.45 7.49
CA SER A 558 3.90 -16.41 6.28
C SER A 558 2.41 -16.36 6.60
N TRP A 559 1.99 -17.13 7.61
CA TRP A 559 0.63 -17.07 8.14
C TRP A 559 0.31 -15.69 8.71
N PHE A 560 1.17 -15.14 9.57
CA PHE A 560 1.04 -13.79 10.13
C PHE A 560 0.87 -12.74 9.03
N LEU A 561 1.76 -12.76 8.03
CA LEU A 561 1.76 -11.82 6.92
C LEU A 561 0.60 -12.06 5.93
N GLY A 562 -0.06 -13.22 5.95
CA GLY A 562 -1.08 -13.58 4.97
C GLY A 562 -0.48 -13.61 3.56
N HIS A 563 0.67 -14.26 3.42
CA HIS A 563 1.33 -14.50 2.15
C HIS A 563 0.93 -15.87 1.61
N ALA A 564 0.57 -15.92 0.32
CA ALA A 564 0.20 -17.16 -0.35
C ALA A 564 1.41 -17.98 -0.81
N ASN A 565 2.59 -17.36 -0.85
CA ASN A 565 3.87 -17.98 -1.18
C ASN A 565 4.94 -17.52 -0.18
N LEU A 566 5.71 -18.48 0.34
CA LEU A 566 6.86 -18.27 1.21
C LEU A 566 7.94 -17.39 0.57
N ASP A 567 8.09 -17.36 -0.76
CA ASP A 567 9.02 -16.45 -1.44
C ASP A 567 8.69 -14.97 -1.16
N GLN A 568 7.40 -14.65 -1.01
CA GLN A 568 6.97 -13.31 -0.63
C GLN A 568 7.32 -13.02 0.83
N THR A 569 7.21 -14.01 1.72
CA THR A 569 7.59 -13.90 3.14
C THR A 569 9.09 -13.71 3.28
N PHE A 570 9.85 -14.50 2.54
CA PHE A 570 11.31 -14.45 2.48
C PHE A 570 11.79 -13.10 1.93
N HIS A 571 11.24 -12.62 0.81
CA HIS A 571 11.60 -11.31 0.26
C HIS A 571 11.31 -10.12 1.21
N TYR A 572 10.35 -10.28 2.14
CA TYR A 572 10.04 -9.30 3.19
C TYR A 572 11.00 -9.38 4.39
N ALA A 573 11.38 -10.59 4.81
CA ALA A 573 12.33 -10.84 5.91
C ALA A 573 13.80 -10.63 5.51
N GLU A 574 14.09 -10.69 4.21
CA GLU A 574 15.40 -10.42 3.64
C GLU A 574 15.71 -8.90 3.74
N VAL A 575 16.47 -8.53 4.78
CA VAL A 575 17.42 -7.41 4.70
C VAL A 575 18.29 -7.72 3.47
N ALA A 576 18.57 -6.75 2.60
CA ALA A 576 19.34 -6.97 1.36
C ALA A 576 20.44 -8.02 1.59
N PRO A 577 20.63 -9.03 0.72
CA PRO A 577 21.49 -10.16 1.03
C PRO A 577 22.90 -9.64 1.32
N THR A 578 23.20 -9.48 2.60
CA THR A 578 24.51 -9.17 3.12
C THR A 578 25.30 -10.47 3.12
N ASP A 579 26.62 -10.35 3.10
CA ASP A 579 27.56 -11.47 3.14
C ASP A 579 27.23 -12.50 4.25
N GLU A 580 26.58 -12.06 5.33
CA GLU A 580 26.11 -12.88 6.47
C GLU A 580 25.03 -13.94 6.08
N TRP A 581 24.17 -13.69 5.09
CA TRP A 581 23.15 -14.67 4.66
C TRP A 581 23.71 -15.68 3.66
N ILE A 582 24.68 -15.25 2.85
CA ILE A 582 25.48 -16.15 2.04
C ILE A 582 26.28 -17.06 2.99
N GLU A 583 26.84 -16.49 4.07
CA GLU A 583 27.52 -17.24 5.12
C GLU A 583 26.58 -18.23 5.84
N GLU A 584 25.36 -17.85 6.24
CA GLU A 584 24.44 -18.81 6.88
C GLU A 584 23.93 -19.89 5.91
N ALA A 585 23.75 -19.57 4.62
CA ALA A 585 23.46 -20.57 3.60
C ALA A 585 24.63 -21.56 3.45
N GLU A 586 25.87 -21.07 3.46
CA GLU A 586 27.10 -21.89 3.44
C GLU A 586 27.22 -22.76 4.69
N LEU A 587 26.96 -22.20 5.88
CA LEU A 587 26.92 -22.93 7.15
C LEU A 587 25.83 -24.02 7.12
N THR A 588 24.67 -23.72 6.55
CA THR A 588 23.58 -24.70 6.41
C THR A 588 23.94 -25.84 5.46
N ILE A 589 24.53 -25.53 4.29
CA ILE A 589 25.06 -26.54 3.36
C ILE A 589 26.12 -27.39 4.06
N ALA A 590 27.00 -26.79 4.86
CA ALA A 590 28.03 -27.48 5.61
C ALA A 590 27.48 -28.42 6.69
N ARG A 591 26.50 -27.97 7.48
CA ARG A 591 25.79 -28.77 8.50
C ARG A 591 25.03 -29.94 7.88
N ILE A 592 24.36 -29.72 6.75
CA ILE A 592 23.67 -30.79 6.00
C ILE A 592 24.71 -31.77 5.40
N GLY A 593 25.80 -31.24 4.84
CA GLY A 593 26.90 -32.03 4.29
C GLY A 593 27.53 -32.95 5.34
N ALA A 594 27.75 -32.45 6.56
CA ALA A 594 28.28 -33.20 7.69
C ALA A 594 27.32 -34.28 8.22
N SER A 595 26.02 -34.10 8.01
CA SER A 595 25.00 -35.11 8.31
C SER A 595 24.95 -36.20 7.24
N LEU A 596 25.77 -37.24 7.38
CA LEU A 596 25.96 -38.34 6.39
C LEU A 596 24.65 -38.99 5.88
N ASN A 597 23.57 -38.96 6.67
CA ASN A 597 22.29 -39.58 6.33
C ASN A 597 21.26 -38.60 5.71
N LYS A 598 21.60 -37.33 5.52
CA LYS A 598 20.69 -36.33 4.93
C LYS A 598 21.05 -36.06 3.46
N HIS A 599 20.05 -36.10 2.60
CA HIS A 599 20.15 -35.62 1.22
C HIS A 599 20.18 -34.09 1.22
N ILE A 600 21.02 -33.49 0.38
CA ILE A 600 21.00 -32.05 0.14
C ILE A 600 20.24 -31.80 -1.17
N ASN A 601 19.23 -30.95 -1.11
CA ASN A 601 18.56 -30.51 -2.32
C ASN A 601 19.31 -29.30 -2.84
N ALA A 602 20.12 -29.52 -3.87
CA ALA A 602 20.93 -28.46 -4.45
C ALA A 602 21.20 -28.71 -5.94
N ASP A 603 21.78 -27.72 -6.61
CA ASP A 603 22.31 -27.89 -7.96
C ASP A 603 23.48 -28.89 -8.01
N ASP A 604 23.91 -29.21 -9.22
CA ASP A 604 24.95 -30.22 -9.47
C ASP A 604 26.29 -29.83 -8.82
N ASP A 605 26.60 -28.53 -8.77
CA ASP A 605 27.86 -28.01 -8.25
C ASP A 605 27.95 -28.13 -6.72
N ILE A 606 26.91 -27.71 -6.00
CA ILE A 606 26.84 -27.84 -4.54
C ILE A 606 26.76 -29.31 -4.13
N SER A 607 25.99 -30.13 -4.87
CA SER A 607 25.89 -31.57 -4.63
C SER A 607 27.27 -32.24 -4.78
N ALA A 608 28.03 -31.88 -5.82
CA ALA A 608 29.37 -32.40 -6.03
C ALA A 608 30.35 -32.00 -4.92
N ILE A 609 30.25 -30.78 -4.39
CA ILE A 609 31.06 -30.33 -3.24
C ILE A 609 30.79 -31.17 -2.00
N VAL A 610 29.52 -31.39 -1.67
CA VAL A 610 29.12 -32.19 -0.50
C VAL A 610 29.59 -33.63 -0.64
N ASP A 611 29.41 -34.24 -1.81
CA ASP A 611 29.85 -35.61 -2.09
C ASP A 611 31.37 -35.77 -2.00
N LYS A 612 32.12 -34.78 -2.50
CA LYS A 612 33.58 -34.75 -2.39
C LYS A 612 34.02 -34.69 -0.92
N ALA A 613 33.37 -33.86 -0.11
CA ALA A 613 33.68 -33.76 1.31
C ALA A 613 33.39 -35.07 2.06
N ARG A 614 32.24 -35.70 1.81
CA ARG A 614 31.84 -37.00 2.39
C ARG A 614 32.75 -38.17 1.97
N LYS A 615 33.30 -38.15 0.75
CA LYS A 615 34.30 -39.15 0.31
C LYS A 615 35.65 -38.97 0.99
N THR A 616 35.96 -37.75 1.44
CA THR A 616 37.26 -37.41 2.03
C THR A 616 37.30 -37.78 3.52
N SER A 617 36.18 -37.73 4.22
CA SER A 617 36.09 -38.08 5.64
C SER A 617 34.70 -38.59 6.00
N ASN A 618 34.65 -39.53 6.95
CA ASN A 618 33.40 -40.01 7.57
C ASN A 618 33.12 -39.35 8.93
N ILE A 619 33.92 -38.35 9.33
CA ILE A 619 33.81 -37.66 10.62
C ILE A 619 33.09 -36.33 10.40
N SER A 620 31.89 -36.18 10.97
CA SER A 620 31.03 -34.99 10.83
C SER A 620 31.76 -33.67 11.12
N THR A 621 32.54 -33.62 12.22
CA THR A 621 33.32 -32.43 12.62
C THR A 621 34.45 -32.05 11.65
N VAL A 622 34.82 -32.94 10.73
CA VAL A 622 35.81 -32.71 9.66
C VAL A 622 35.12 -32.35 8.35
N ILE A 623 33.93 -32.89 8.09
CA ILE A 623 33.17 -32.65 6.85
C ILE A 623 32.67 -31.21 6.81
N GLU A 624 32.15 -30.69 7.92
CA GLU A 624 31.60 -29.33 7.99
C GLU A 624 32.60 -28.23 7.55
N PRO A 625 33.80 -28.10 8.15
CA PRO A 625 34.78 -27.11 7.70
C PRO A 625 35.33 -27.38 6.29
N LEU A 626 35.33 -28.66 5.84
CA LEU A 626 35.76 -29.02 4.50
C LEU A 626 34.76 -28.57 3.43
N VAL A 627 33.45 -28.68 3.69
CA VAL A 627 32.40 -28.18 2.78
C VAL A 627 32.49 -26.65 2.65
N GLN A 628 32.65 -25.93 3.76
CA GLN A 628 32.82 -24.47 3.74
C GLN A 628 34.02 -24.04 2.90
N LYS A 629 35.16 -24.74 3.07
CA LYS A 629 36.37 -24.49 2.29
C LYS A 629 36.13 -24.69 0.79
N LEU A 630 35.49 -25.80 0.41
CA LEU A 630 35.22 -26.11 -0.99
C LEU A 630 34.22 -25.14 -1.64
N ILE A 631 33.23 -24.64 -0.88
CA ILE A 631 32.33 -23.58 -1.35
C ILE A 631 33.10 -22.28 -1.57
N SER A 632 33.96 -21.89 -0.62
CA SER A 632 34.81 -20.70 -0.75
C SER A 632 35.71 -20.77 -2.00
N GLU A 633 36.34 -21.92 -2.24
CA GLU A 633 37.15 -22.18 -3.44
C GLU A 633 36.32 -22.05 -4.74
N HIS A 634 35.06 -22.53 -4.75
CA HIS A 634 34.17 -22.43 -5.90
C HIS A 634 33.77 -20.98 -6.18
N LYS A 635 33.40 -20.22 -5.15
CA LYS A 635 33.05 -18.80 -5.25
C LYS A 635 34.19 -17.97 -5.84
N GLU A 636 35.41 -18.16 -5.34
CA GLU A 636 36.59 -17.45 -5.83
C GLU A 636 36.87 -17.73 -7.31
N LYS A 637 36.73 -19.01 -7.70
CA LYS A 637 37.04 -19.50 -9.05
C LYS A 637 36.00 -19.08 -10.10
N TYR A 638 34.72 -19.15 -9.78
CA TYR A 638 33.63 -18.94 -10.75
C TYR A 638 32.90 -17.60 -10.59
N LYS A 639 33.26 -16.78 -9.60
CA LYS A 639 32.59 -15.50 -9.29
C LYS A 639 31.08 -15.65 -9.13
N GLN A 640 30.68 -16.77 -8.52
CA GLN A 640 29.30 -17.09 -8.18
C GLN A 640 29.10 -16.97 -6.67
N GLU A 641 27.86 -16.77 -6.27
CA GLU A 641 27.43 -16.76 -4.88
C GLU A 641 26.43 -17.88 -4.63
N VAL A 642 26.45 -18.42 -3.41
CA VAL A 642 25.42 -19.37 -2.97
C VAL A 642 24.11 -18.62 -2.82
N ARG A 643 23.07 -19.16 -3.42
CA ARG A 643 21.67 -18.75 -3.28
C ARG A 643 20.84 -19.96 -2.89
N PHE A 644 19.60 -19.71 -2.49
CA PHE A 644 18.65 -20.78 -2.22
C PHE A 644 17.21 -20.33 -2.53
N CYS A 645 16.34 -21.28 -2.82
CA CYS A 645 14.90 -21.09 -3.02
C CYS A 645 14.14 -22.29 -2.44
N LYS A 646 12.82 -22.22 -2.26
CA LYS A 646 12.02 -23.41 -1.88
C LYS A 646 11.37 -24.04 -3.12
N ILE A 647 11.58 -25.33 -3.34
CA ILE A 647 10.87 -26.12 -4.36
C ILE A 647 9.64 -26.77 -3.71
N ASP A 648 8.48 -26.67 -4.38
CA ASP A 648 7.18 -27.23 -3.95
C ASP A 648 6.73 -26.86 -2.53
N GLY A 649 7.24 -25.74 -2.01
CA GLY A 649 6.87 -25.17 -0.71
C GLY A 649 7.35 -25.97 0.50
N LYS A 650 8.16 -27.01 0.32
CA LYS A 650 8.61 -27.90 1.42
C LYS A 650 10.12 -27.97 1.55
N GLU A 651 10.84 -27.98 0.44
CA GLU A 651 12.26 -28.31 0.44
C GLU A 651 13.10 -27.12 -0.03
N VAL A 652 14.12 -26.74 0.76
CA VAL A 652 15.06 -25.69 0.39
C VAL A 652 16.05 -26.26 -0.62
N PHE A 653 16.13 -25.63 -1.78
CA PHE A 653 17.04 -25.92 -2.88
C PHE A 653 18.16 -24.88 -2.93
N PHE A 654 19.40 -25.32 -2.77
CA PHE A 654 20.59 -24.45 -2.85
C PHE A 654 21.16 -24.44 -4.27
N TYR A 655 21.64 -23.29 -4.74
CA TYR A 655 22.26 -23.19 -6.06
C TYR A 655 23.29 -22.07 -6.13
N PHE A 656 24.25 -22.17 -7.03
CA PHE A 656 25.14 -21.07 -7.36
C PHE A 656 24.50 -20.13 -8.39
N SER A 657 24.61 -18.82 -8.16
CA SER A 657 24.22 -17.80 -9.13
C SER A 657 25.38 -16.85 -9.40
N GLY A 658 25.63 -16.51 -10.66
CA GLY A 658 26.55 -15.41 -11.00
C GLY A 658 26.01 -14.07 -10.51
N ASN A 659 26.90 -13.15 -10.13
CA ASN A 659 26.51 -11.76 -9.98
C ASN A 659 25.91 -11.29 -11.30
N LYS A 660 24.64 -10.85 -11.28
CA LYS A 660 24.00 -10.25 -12.45
C LYS A 660 24.66 -8.90 -12.72
N GLY A 661 25.75 -8.98 -13.44
CA GLY A 661 26.57 -7.90 -13.95
C GLY A 661 27.42 -8.47 -15.09
N ASP A 662 26.74 -8.96 -16.13
CA ASP A 662 27.16 -9.03 -17.53
C ASP A 662 25.93 -9.28 -18.42
#